data_AF-A0A8J5UTU3-F1
#
_entry.id   AF-A0A8J5UTU3-F1
#
_cell.length_a   1.000
_cell.length_b   1.000
_cell.length_c   1.000
_cell.angle_alpha   90.00
_cell.angle_beta   90.00
_cell.angle_gamma   90.00
#
_symmetry.space_group_name_H-M   'P 1'
#
loop_
_entity.id
_entity.type
_entity.pdbx_description
1 polymer ?
#
loop_
_entity_poly.entity_id
_entity_poly.type
_entity_poly.pdbx_seq_one_letter_code
_entity_poly.pdbx_strand_id
1 'polypeptide(L)'
;MAMVGVRPEDPPQDEIFADLKAAISARDRARTKEGLESLKKRDEEKGFCTLNKENGNFLLRRALQKDREIAELLLEYDFPVNRLRNLRCNSPLHLAVKNKNLEMVKKLLIKGADVRAKNSLGKSVLYTAVEFDFDEIVEELLKYDKPEVKIKNKYIPINLAAAKGNEKIFNLLVKSGAKADLQYCDGTLILHVAVEKRFEYTVSTIIQQKKYDTADVKNSQLLYAAVMNSDNSFNRMASINIVKMLIDAEFPVDPKNINNAEFAHIAVKNGFTTIVNSLIKWGLDPNIENSEGNKLLITACSYQKADIAKFLIENNADITVKKTISNESVLYYAIQNLHSTIDKTYSARFNFHSHIDDKEKFIDDINTCYSNDWFEIIKMLVDRGINVNEVDSKHDKTTPLYYVAKGNYCNQFYHYIEELTKILIEAGANINSRDVYGNTPLQYAIIKGRLEMVKLLLPCTPIDNDHYSNNQKQTLLHSAAQSKTSKIIEILLQRDEFKNLEIKDNVYEMTPLIFAVQKNRMKAVEALLQHGANVNAVDKRLNTPLYYATTYSYGIIFKMLLANNANPNCINEEGLTPLVMAAINNDDFSINHLLKYGADIDIRSGLSGKTVLHYLGESKEEINFNILNIGADINRLTNDNKTVLDFVEESMISHCNRCKKNLDSLHFDGGYTRAYRKNARIIINHILQLQALDSFVCDENIYAIYNYEDKYGWIDYKVKNEGKKTSIDEMKKMCETEVELMKTTFFVNTNVSVYHILTKCPHRIANNVFKNENVMKQLQTPVCIEKFPIYSRLLEGRIEKCLERKEILDQDIDYSFHNVFSSLPPVCIQEILRFLSNYDLKVLISVCQSPMDCQDSQSNTEVPIDAAASHVAKKQKCE
;
A
#
# COMPACT_ATOMS: atom_id res chain seq x y z
N MET A 1 29.97 7.55 -88.69
CA MET A 1 30.25 8.19 -90.00
C MET A 1 28.95 8.77 -90.52
N ALA A 2 28.98 10.04 -90.89
CA ALA A 2 27.83 10.84 -91.27
C ALA A 2 27.24 10.40 -92.61
N MET A 3 25.91 10.34 -92.69
CA MET A 3 25.19 10.66 -93.92
C MET A 3 24.10 11.68 -93.57
N VAL A 4 24.37 12.91 -93.97
CA VAL A 4 23.38 13.97 -94.15
C VAL A 4 22.36 13.43 -95.17
N GLY A 5 21.19 13.07 -94.69
CA GLY A 5 20.03 12.72 -95.50
C GLY A 5 18.89 13.62 -95.08
N VAL A 6 18.75 14.74 -95.80
CA VAL A 6 17.50 15.47 -96.09
C VAL A 6 16.39 15.29 -95.05
N ARG A 7 16.09 16.34 -94.26
CA ARG A 7 14.77 16.43 -93.61
C ARG A 7 13.73 16.22 -94.71
N PRO A 8 12.86 15.19 -94.63
CA PRO A 8 11.64 15.25 -95.43
C PRO A 8 10.94 16.53 -94.96
N GLU A 9 10.69 17.41 -95.91
CA GLU A 9 10.01 18.69 -95.76
C GLU A 9 8.98 18.61 -94.63
N ASP A 10 9.10 19.49 -93.62
CA ASP A 10 8.03 19.68 -92.66
C ASP A 10 6.76 19.94 -93.48
N PRO A 11 5.71 19.10 -93.37
CA PRO A 11 4.46 19.37 -94.07
C PRO A 11 3.97 20.74 -93.61
N PRO A 12 3.22 21.49 -94.45
CA PRO A 12 2.83 22.85 -94.14
C PRO A 12 2.32 22.92 -92.71
N GLN A 13 2.81 23.88 -91.91
CA GLN A 13 2.20 24.18 -90.63
C GLN A 13 0.73 24.46 -90.91
N ASP A 14 -0.11 23.46 -90.66
CA ASP A 14 -1.52 23.58 -90.88
C ASP A 14 -2.03 24.62 -89.90
N GLU A 15 -2.28 25.83 -90.41
CA GLU A 15 -2.93 26.90 -89.66
C GLU A 15 -4.20 26.37 -88.99
N ILE A 16 -4.93 25.48 -89.67
CA ILE A 16 -6.10 24.76 -89.12
C ILE A 16 -5.74 23.92 -87.88
N PHE A 17 -4.63 23.19 -87.88
CA PHE A 17 -4.18 22.41 -86.72
C PHE A 17 -3.63 23.29 -85.58
N ALA A 18 -2.93 24.38 -85.91
CA ALA A 18 -2.44 25.36 -84.94
C ALA A 18 -3.61 26.10 -84.27
N ASP A 19 -4.62 26.47 -85.04
CA ASP A 19 -5.85 27.11 -84.56
C ASP A 19 -6.70 26.14 -83.75
N LEU A 20 -6.88 24.89 -84.19
CA LEU A 20 -7.50 23.83 -83.39
C LEU A 20 -6.76 23.63 -82.05
N LYS A 21 -5.43 23.61 -82.07
CA LYS A 21 -4.62 23.49 -80.84
C LYS A 21 -4.81 24.70 -79.93
N ALA A 22 -4.94 25.91 -80.47
CA ALA A 22 -5.21 27.13 -79.71
C ALA A 22 -6.64 27.12 -79.14
N ALA A 23 -7.65 26.79 -79.95
CA ALA A 23 -9.06 26.69 -79.56
C ALA A 23 -9.28 25.65 -78.45
N ILE A 24 -8.70 24.45 -78.60
CA ILE A 24 -8.73 23.40 -77.56
C ILE A 24 -8.01 23.87 -76.29
N SER A 25 -6.90 24.61 -76.42
CA SER A 25 -6.18 25.16 -75.25
C SER A 25 -6.97 26.28 -74.55
N ALA A 26 -7.77 27.03 -75.29
CA ALA A 26 -8.63 28.12 -74.81
C ALA A 26 -10.00 27.63 -74.30
N ARG A 27 -10.31 26.33 -74.46
CA ARG A 27 -11.63 25.73 -74.15
C ARG A 27 -12.79 26.30 -74.97
N ASP A 28 -12.51 26.73 -76.20
CA ASP A 28 -13.50 27.31 -77.08
C ASP A 28 -14.15 26.23 -77.96
N ARG A 29 -15.34 25.78 -77.55
CA ARG A 29 -16.07 24.69 -78.22
C ARG A 29 -16.57 25.07 -79.61
N ALA A 30 -17.03 26.31 -79.79
CA ALA A 30 -17.56 26.78 -81.07
C ALA A 30 -16.44 26.86 -82.10
N ARG A 31 -15.32 27.51 -81.72
CA ARG A 31 -14.13 27.61 -82.57
C ARG A 31 -13.49 26.26 -82.84
N THR A 32 -13.53 25.33 -81.88
CA THR A 32 -13.07 23.95 -82.12
C THR A 32 -13.95 23.23 -83.13
N LYS A 33 -15.28 23.37 -83.06
CA LYS A 33 -16.20 22.75 -84.02
C LYS A 33 -16.03 23.32 -85.44
N GLU A 34 -15.93 24.64 -85.56
CA GLU A 34 -15.63 25.29 -86.85
C GLU A 34 -14.30 24.80 -87.42
N GLY A 35 -13.25 24.74 -86.60
CA GLY A 35 -11.95 24.20 -87.01
C GLY A 35 -12.01 22.74 -87.46
N LEU A 36 -12.86 21.91 -86.84
CA LEU A 36 -13.05 20.50 -87.21
C LEU A 36 -13.84 20.35 -88.52
N GLU A 37 -14.84 21.19 -88.75
CA GLU A 37 -15.58 21.23 -90.03
C GLU A 37 -14.67 21.69 -91.18
N SER A 38 -13.82 22.68 -90.94
CA SER A 38 -12.78 23.12 -91.88
C SER A 38 -11.76 22.00 -92.16
N LEU A 39 -11.35 21.26 -91.13
CA LEU A 39 -10.46 20.11 -91.27
C LEU A 39 -11.11 19.00 -92.11
N LYS A 40 -12.39 18.70 -91.86
CA LYS A 40 -13.14 17.65 -92.56
C LYS A 40 -13.34 17.99 -94.05
N LYS A 41 -13.77 19.21 -94.37
CA LYS A 41 -13.91 19.68 -95.76
C LYS A 41 -12.59 19.59 -96.52
N ARG A 42 -11.49 19.98 -95.86
CA ARG A 42 -10.16 19.88 -96.44
C ARG A 42 -9.72 18.44 -96.70
N ASP A 43 -9.98 17.52 -95.76
CA ASP A 43 -9.65 16.10 -95.91
C ASP A 43 -10.48 15.44 -97.04
N GLU A 44 -11.73 15.86 -97.23
CA GLU A 44 -12.60 15.47 -98.35
C GLU A 44 -12.08 16.02 -99.70
N GLU A 45 -11.59 17.27 -99.74
CA GLU A 45 -11.09 17.93 -100.95
C GLU A 45 -9.71 17.44 -101.42
N LYS A 46 -8.81 17.08 -100.49
CA LYS A 46 -7.41 16.74 -100.80
C LYS A 46 -7.14 15.24 -100.95
N GLY A 47 -8.13 14.37 -100.72
CA GLY A 47 -7.99 12.91 -100.83
C GLY A 47 -6.93 12.28 -99.89
N PHE A 48 -6.38 13.07 -98.97
CA PHE A 48 -5.39 12.68 -97.97
C PHE A 48 -6.03 12.80 -96.59
N CYS A 49 -6.20 11.68 -95.89
CA CYS A 49 -6.77 11.67 -94.55
C CYS A 49 -5.71 12.18 -93.54
N THR A 50 -5.65 13.49 -93.29
CA THR A 50 -4.76 14.07 -92.26
C THR A 50 -5.22 13.75 -90.83
N LEU A 51 -6.51 13.40 -90.68
CA LEU A 51 -7.08 12.71 -89.52
C LEU A 51 -6.27 11.49 -89.04
N ASN A 52 -5.50 10.84 -89.93
CA ASN A 52 -4.76 9.62 -89.63
C ASN A 52 -3.31 9.84 -89.12
N LYS A 53 -2.86 11.09 -88.91
CA LYS A 53 -1.49 11.41 -88.46
C LYS A 53 -1.38 11.81 -86.99
N GLU A 54 -0.16 11.74 -86.48
CA GLU A 54 0.33 11.96 -85.11
C GLU A 54 -0.27 13.16 -84.35
N ASN A 55 -0.70 14.21 -85.08
CA ASN A 55 -1.29 15.42 -84.53
C ASN A 55 -2.70 15.20 -83.96
N GLY A 56 -3.51 14.29 -84.53
CA GLY A 56 -4.87 14.01 -84.08
C GLY A 56 -4.93 13.43 -82.67
N ASN A 57 -4.07 12.46 -82.37
CA ASN A 57 -3.97 11.88 -81.02
C ASN A 57 -3.48 12.93 -80.00
N PHE A 58 -2.53 13.80 -80.38
CA PHE A 58 -2.09 14.89 -79.52
C PHE A 58 -3.23 15.85 -79.15
N LEU A 59 -4.07 16.24 -80.12
CA LEU A 59 -5.24 17.08 -79.88
C LEU A 59 -6.23 16.41 -78.93
N LEU A 60 -6.55 15.13 -79.15
CA LEU A 60 -7.43 14.36 -78.26
C LEU A 60 -6.88 14.26 -76.84
N ARG A 61 -5.57 14.01 -76.68
CA ARG A 61 -4.93 13.97 -75.35
C ARG A 61 -4.96 15.33 -74.65
N ARG A 62 -4.80 16.42 -75.40
CA ARG A 62 -4.82 17.77 -74.84
C ARG A 62 -6.24 18.20 -74.47
N ALA A 63 -7.23 17.82 -75.27
CA ALA A 63 -8.65 17.98 -74.93
C ALA A 63 -8.99 17.20 -73.66
N LEU A 64 -8.62 15.91 -73.57
CA LEU A 64 -8.83 15.10 -72.36
C LEU A 64 -8.18 15.68 -71.09
N GLN A 65 -7.14 16.50 -71.20
CA GLN A 65 -6.54 17.20 -70.05
C GLN A 65 -7.25 18.51 -69.68
N LYS A 66 -7.99 19.13 -70.61
CA LYS A 66 -8.45 20.52 -70.49
C LYS A 66 -9.96 20.66 -70.43
N ASP A 67 -10.68 19.88 -71.24
CA ASP A 67 -12.11 20.01 -71.45
C ASP A 67 -12.74 18.69 -71.96
N ARG A 68 -13.75 18.21 -71.22
CA ARG A 68 -14.48 16.98 -71.51
C ARG A 68 -15.31 17.09 -72.79
N GLU A 69 -16.05 18.18 -72.96
CA GLU A 69 -17.00 18.32 -74.07
C GLU A 69 -16.26 18.40 -75.40
N ILE A 70 -15.13 19.10 -75.41
CA ILE A 70 -14.22 19.15 -76.56
C ILE A 70 -13.65 17.76 -76.88
N ALA A 71 -13.30 16.97 -75.87
CA ALA A 71 -12.84 15.60 -76.08
C ALA A 71 -13.95 14.70 -76.66
N GLU A 72 -15.20 14.88 -76.23
CA GLU A 72 -16.35 14.17 -76.82
C GLU A 72 -16.57 14.57 -78.28
N LEU A 73 -16.48 15.87 -78.57
CA LEU A 73 -16.60 16.42 -79.93
C LEU A 73 -15.52 15.87 -80.86
N LEU A 74 -14.28 15.71 -80.38
CA LEU A 74 -13.20 15.10 -81.16
C LEU A 74 -13.44 13.61 -81.45
N LEU A 75 -14.11 12.88 -80.55
CA LEU A 75 -14.42 11.45 -80.76
C LEU A 75 -15.57 11.23 -81.75
N GLU A 76 -16.47 12.19 -81.90
CA GLU A 76 -17.53 12.16 -82.93
C GLU A 76 -16.96 12.24 -84.35
N TYR A 77 -15.78 12.86 -84.52
CA TYR A 77 -15.07 13.01 -85.78
C TYR A 77 -14.01 11.90 -86.01
N ASP A 78 -14.15 10.74 -85.37
CA ASP A 78 -13.30 9.54 -85.56
C ASP A 78 -11.78 9.77 -85.38
N PHE A 79 -11.39 10.67 -84.47
CA PHE A 79 -9.98 10.91 -84.17
C PHE A 79 -9.27 9.64 -83.64
N PRO A 80 -7.97 9.44 -83.98
CA PRO A 80 -7.23 8.24 -83.62
C PRO A 80 -7.02 8.12 -82.11
N VAL A 81 -7.52 7.01 -81.54
CA VAL A 81 -7.49 6.73 -80.09
C VAL A 81 -6.25 5.96 -79.62
N ASN A 82 -5.50 5.34 -80.53
CA ASN A 82 -4.33 4.49 -80.26
C ASN A 82 -2.99 5.18 -80.53
N ARG A 83 -1.92 4.72 -79.87
CA ARG A 83 -0.60 5.41 -79.79
C ARG A 83 0.33 5.05 -80.96
N LEU A 84 1.13 6.02 -81.44
CA LEU A 84 2.36 5.75 -82.24
C LEU A 84 3.63 6.44 -81.68
N ARG A 85 4.70 5.63 -81.71
CA ARG A 85 6.16 5.77 -81.47
C ARG A 85 6.79 6.64 -80.38
N ASN A 86 6.22 7.76 -79.94
CA ASN A 86 6.93 8.57 -78.93
C ASN A 86 6.73 8.01 -77.52
N LEU A 87 7.72 7.25 -77.05
CA LEU A 87 7.81 6.45 -75.82
C LEU A 87 7.56 7.20 -74.48
N ARG A 88 7.23 8.50 -74.48
CA ARG A 88 7.20 9.33 -73.26
C ARG A 88 5.83 9.82 -72.73
N CYS A 89 4.70 9.17 -73.03
CA CYS A 89 3.37 9.77 -72.78
C CYS A 89 2.22 8.78 -72.44
N ASN A 90 1.28 9.20 -71.58
CA ASN A 90 0.01 8.50 -71.28
C ASN A 90 -0.90 8.41 -72.53
N SER A 91 -1.56 7.27 -72.78
CA SER A 91 -2.57 7.16 -73.86
C SER A 91 -3.83 7.97 -73.52
N PRO A 92 -4.70 8.28 -74.52
CA PRO A 92 -6.03 8.86 -74.26
C PRO A 92 -6.80 8.09 -73.19
N LEU A 93 -6.77 6.75 -73.25
CA LEU A 93 -7.42 5.89 -72.27
C LEU A 93 -6.81 6.02 -70.87
N HIS A 94 -5.48 6.14 -70.74
CA HIS A 94 -4.85 6.44 -69.43
C HIS A 94 -5.28 7.78 -68.84
N LEU A 95 -5.46 8.81 -69.69
CA LEU A 95 -5.89 10.13 -69.23
C LEU A 95 -7.36 10.12 -68.80
N ALA A 96 -8.22 9.43 -69.53
CA ALA A 96 -9.63 9.22 -69.16
C ALA A 96 -9.75 8.48 -67.82
N VAL A 97 -8.95 7.42 -67.62
CA VAL A 97 -8.84 6.70 -66.34
C VAL A 97 -8.33 7.63 -65.24
N LYS A 98 -7.22 8.35 -65.44
CA LYS A 98 -6.65 9.29 -64.45
C LYS A 98 -7.64 10.38 -64.03
N ASN A 99 -8.51 10.81 -64.94
CA ASN A 99 -9.55 11.81 -64.68
C ASN A 99 -10.83 11.22 -64.05
N LYS A 100 -10.86 9.91 -63.72
CA LYS A 100 -12.02 9.20 -63.18
C LYS A 100 -13.29 9.35 -64.04
N ASN A 101 -13.15 9.41 -65.36
CA ASN A 101 -14.29 9.64 -66.26
C ASN A 101 -14.73 8.32 -66.92
N LEU A 102 -15.63 7.58 -66.25
CA LEU A 102 -16.15 6.29 -66.70
C LEU A 102 -16.80 6.37 -68.09
N GLU A 103 -17.61 7.40 -68.34
CA GLU A 103 -18.31 7.56 -69.63
C GLU A 103 -17.33 7.80 -70.78
N MET A 104 -16.28 8.57 -70.55
CA MET A 104 -15.21 8.75 -71.53
C MET A 104 -14.40 7.47 -71.74
N VAL A 105 -14.17 6.68 -70.69
CA VAL A 105 -13.53 5.36 -70.80
C VAL A 105 -14.37 4.45 -71.70
N LYS A 106 -15.69 4.32 -71.46
CA LYS A 106 -16.60 3.53 -72.31
C LYS A 106 -16.56 3.99 -73.77
N LYS A 107 -16.68 5.29 -74.03
CA LYS A 107 -16.64 5.86 -75.39
C LYS A 107 -15.32 5.54 -76.10
N LEU A 108 -14.19 5.68 -75.42
CA LEU A 108 -12.87 5.36 -75.99
C LEU A 108 -12.73 3.86 -76.29
N LEU A 109 -13.22 2.97 -75.42
CA LEU A 109 -13.21 1.52 -75.62
C LEU A 109 -14.06 1.11 -76.83
N ILE A 110 -15.26 1.69 -76.99
CA ILE A 110 -16.14 1.47 -78.15
C ILE A 110 -15.44 1.89 -79.46
N LYS A 111 -14.66 2.98 -79.42
CA LYS A 111 -13.85 3.46 -80.56
C LYS A 111 -12.55 2.68 -80.79
N GLY A 112 -12.36 1.55 -80.10
CA GLY A 112 -11.22 0.65 -80.32
C GLY A 112 -9.93 1.08 -79.64
N ALA A 113 -10.01 1.82 -78.52
CA ALA A 113 -8.84 2.15 -77.72
C ALA A 113 -8.17 0.88 -77.16
N ASP A 114 -6.84 0.83 -77.26
CA ASP A 114 -6.02 -0.29 -76.80
C ASP A 114 -6.03 -0.38 -75.27
N VAL A 115 -6.76 -1.39 -74.77
CA VAL A 115 -6.89 -1.71 -73.34
C VAL A 115 -5.54 -2.12 -72.72
N ARG A 116 -4.64 -2.69 -73.55
CA ARG A 116 -3.29 -3.12 -73.14
C ARG A 116 -2.24 -2.01 -73.32
N ALA A 117 -2.65 -0.80 -73.66
CA ALA A 117 -1.72 0.31 -73.81
C ALA A 117 -0.89 0.48 -72.53
N LYS A 118 0.41 0.79 -72.71
CA LYS A 118 1.32 1.09 -71.61
C LYS A 118 1.78 2.55 -71.67
N ASN A 119 1.86 3.21 -70.52
CA ASN A 119 2.36 4.59 -70.43
C ASN A 119 3.90 4.67 -70.41
N SER A 120 4.46 5.85 -70.18
CA SER A 120 5.92 6.10 -70.13
C SER A 120 6.64 5.33 -69.02
N LEU A 121 5.93 4.91 -67.98
CA LEU A 121 6.46 4.10 -66.88
C LEU A 121 6.29 2.59 -67.16
N GLY A 122 5.63 2.20 -68.25
CA GLY A 122 5.31 0.80 -68.53
C GLY A 122 4.10 0.26 -67.76
N LYS A 123 3.32 1.13 -67.08
CA LYS A 123 2.05 0.76 -66.44
C LYS A 123 0.97 0.59 -67.49
N SER A 124 0.17 -0.48 -67.38
CA SER A 124 -1.02 -0.66 -68.22
C SER A 124 -2.16 0.26 -67.78
N VAL A 125 -3.17 0.38 -68.64
CA VAL A 125 -4.41 1.11 -68.31
C VAL A 125 -5.09 0.46 -67.09
N LEU A 126 -5.16 -0.87 -67.05
CA LEU A 126 -5.69 -1.63 -65.92
C LEU A 126 -4.87 -1.39 -64.64
N TYR A 127 -3.54 -1.42 -64.72
CA TYR A 127 -2.69 -1.08 -63.56
C TYR A 127 -2.98 0.32 -63.05
N THR A 128 -3.16 1.29 -63.95
CA THR A 128 -3.46 2.69 -63.59
C THR A 128 -4.83 2.80 -62.92
N ALA A 129 -5.84 2.07 -63.38
CA ALA A 129 -7.15 2.05 -62.76
C ALA A 129 -7.11 1.47 -61.33
N VAL A 130 -6.34 0.39 -61.11
CA VAL A 130 -6.09 -0.17 -59.76
C VAL A 130 -5.26 0.80 -58.89
N GLU A 131 -4.29 1.50 -59.47
CA GLU A 131 -3.47 2.50 -58.77
C GLU A 131 -4.29 3.67 -58.24
N PHE A 132 -5.41 4.01 -58.89
CA PHE A 132 -6.33 5.05 -58.43
C PHE A 132 -7.59 4.52 -57.72
N ASP A 133 -7.69 3.21 -57.47
CA ASP A 133 -8.83 2.56 -56.79
C ASP A 133 -10.19 2.82 -57.45
N PHE A 134 -10.25 2.76 -58.79
CA PHE A 134 -11.49 2.94 -59.55
C PHE A 134 -12.13 1.60 -59.91
N ASP A 135 -12.94 1.06 -59.01
CA ASP A 135 -13.64 -0.23 -59.13
C ASP A 135 -14.53 -0.34 -60.37
N GLU A 136 -15.39 0.64 -60.64
CA GLU A 136 -16.27 0.66 -61.82
C GLU A 136 -15.48 0.67 -63.14
N ILE A 137 -14.38 1.40 -63.18
CA ILE A 137 -13.50 1.49 -64.36
C ILE A 137 -12.73 0.17 -64.53
N VAL A 138 -12.28 -0.46 -63.45
CA VAL A 138 -11.65 -1.78 -63.49
C VAL A 138 -12.62 -2.82 -64.03
N GLU A 139 -13.87 -2.84 -63.54
CA GLU A 139 -14.90 -3.76 -64.04
C GLU A 139 -15.16 -3.56 -65.53
N GLU A 140 -15.27 -2.31 -65.99
CA GLU A 140 -15.49 -2.00 -67.41
C GLU A 140 -14.30 -2.43 -68.27
N LEU A 141 -13.06 -2.18 -67.86
CA LEU A 141 -11.87 -2.58 -68.61
C LEU A 141 -11.74 -4.11 -68.73
N LEU A 142 -12.14 -4.86 -67.69
CA LEU A 142 -12.06 -6.32 -67.67
C LEU A 142 -13.08 -7.00 -68.60
N LYS A 143 -14.12 -6.29 -69.05
CA LYS A 143 -15.06 -6.79 -70.09
C LYS A 143 -14.40 -6.93 -71.46
N TYR A 144 -13.43 -6.05 -71.76
CA TYR A 144 -12.78 -5.98 -73.06
C TYR A 144 -11.47 -6.77 -73.14
N ASP A 145 -10.84 -7.08 -72.00
CA ASP A 145 -9.61 -7.86 -71.96
C ASP A 145 -9.40 -8.61 -70.63
N LYS A 146 -8.73 -9.76 -70.70
CA LYS A 146 -8.33 -10.53 -69.52
C LYS A 146 -7.16 -9.85 -68.80
N PRO A 147 -7.08 -9.94 -67.45
CA PRO A 147 -5.96 -9.38 -66.70
C PRO A 147 -4.63 -10.00 -67.18
N GLU A 148 -3.63 -9.17 -67.44
CA GLU A 148 -2.35 -9.59 -68.05
C GLU A 148 -1.66 -10.70 -67.23
N VAL A 149 -1.55 -11.91 -67.79
CA VAL A 149 -1.09 -13.12 -67.06
C VAL A 149 0.44 -13.31 -67.06
N LYS A 150 1.20 -12.70 -67.98
CA LYS A 150 2.66 -12.88 -68.04
C LYS A 150 3.37 -11.70 -68.69
N ILE A 151 4.06 -10.88 -67.90
CA ILE A 151 5.06 -9.95 -68.43
C ILE A 151 6.22 -9.86 -67.42
N LYS A 152 7.45 -9.84 -67.93
CA LYS A 152 8.72 -9.57 -67.21
C LYS A 152 8.79 -8.17 -66.54
N ASN A 153 7.65 -7.52 -66.26
CA ASN A 153 7.57 -6.11 -65.88
C ASN A 153 7.15 -5.91 -64.42
N LYS A 154 7.64 -4.81 -63.82
CA LYS A 154 7.42 -4.39 -62.43
C LYS A 154 5.96 -4.13 -62.01
N TYR A 155 5.03 -4.01 -62.97
CA TYR A 155 3.71 -3.42 -62.75
C TYR A 155 2.58 -4.45 -62.97
N ILE A 156 2.29 -5.25 -61.96
CA ILE A 156 1.24 -6.29 -61.98
C ILE A 156 -0.02 -5.78 -61.23
N PRO A 157 -1.20 -5.67 -61.87
CA PRO A 157 -2.40 -5.12 -61.24
C PRO A 157 -2.89 -5.88 -60.00
N ILE A 158 -2.85 -7.22 -60.01
CA ILE A 158 -3.30 -8.03 -58.86
C ILE A 158 -2.37 -7.89 -57.65
N ASN A 159 -1.05 -7.79 -57.87
CA ASN A 159 -0.08 -7.53 -56.79
C ASN A 159 -0.32 -6.15 -56.16
N LEU A 160 -0.70 -5.14 -56.96
CA LEU A 160 -1.01 -3.82 -56.44
C LEU A 160 -2.33 -3.83 -55.65
N ALA A 161 -3.36 -4.51 -56.17
CA ALA A 161 -4.65 -4.65 -55.48
C ALA A 161 -4.47 -5.35 -54.12
N ALA A 162 -3.64 -6.40 -54.06
CA ALA A 162 -3.31 -7.10 -52.83
C ALA A 162 -2.50 -6.22 -51.86
N ALA A 163 -1.48 -5.49 -52.34
CA ALA A 163 -0.68 -4.59 -51.51
C ALA A 163 -1.50 -3.45 -50.89
N LYS A 164 -2.56 -3.01 -51.59
CA LYS A 164 -3.47 -1.97 -51.13
C LYS A 164 -4.60 -2.48 -50.23
N GLY A 165 -4.87 -3.79 -50.22
CA GLY A 165 -6.00 -4.36 -49.46
C GLY A 165 -7.37 -4.05 -50.05
N ASN A 166 -7.46 -3.75 -51.34
CA ASN A 166 -8.74 -3.43 -51.98
C ASN A 166 -9.48 -4.72 -52.36
N GLU A 167 -10.33 -5.21 -51.45
CA GLU A 167 -11.03 -6.50 -51.57
C GLU A 167 -11.90 -6.60 -52.83
N LYS A 168 -12.62 -5.52 -53.19
CA LYS A 168 -13.50 -5.48 -54.37
C LYS A 168 -12.71 -5.63 -55.65
N ILE A 169 -11.65 -4.83 -55.81
CA ILE A 169 -10.81 -4.87 -57.01
C ILE A 169 -10.05 -6.19 -57.09
N PHE A 170 -9.54 -6.69 -55.96
CA PHE A 170 -8.85 -7.98 -55.91
C PHE A 170 -9.76 -9.12 -56.38
N ASN A 171 -11.02 -9.13 -55.92
CA ASN A 171 -12.04 -10.09 -56.37
C ASN A 171 -12.36 -10.00 -57.87
N LEU A 172 -12.55 -8.81 -58.40
CA LEU A 172 -12.83 -8.60 -59.82
C LEU A 172 -11.71 -9.17 -60.69
N LEU A 173 -10.45 -8.95 -60.29
CA LEU A 173 -9.28 -9.49 -60.97
C LEU A 173 -9.23 -11.03 -60.87
N VAL A 174 -9.47 -11.59 -59.68
CA VAL A 174 -9.51 -13.04 -59.46
C VAL A 174 -10.61 -13.71 -60.30
N LYS A 175 -11.85 -13.19 -60.26
CA LYS A 175 -12.97 -13.72 -61.06
C LYS A 175 -12.71 -13.66 -62.57
N SER A 176 -11.93 -12.67 -63.01
CA SER A 176 -11.53 -12.50 -64.41
C SER A 176 -10.37 -13.42 -64.84
N GLY A 177 -9.90 -14.31 -63.95
CA GLY A 177 -8.88 -15.31 -64.25
C GLY A 177 -7.44 -14.88 -63.95
N ALA A 178 -7.22 -13.80 -63.20
CA ALA A 178 -5.90 -13.48 -62.67
C ALA A 178 -5.47 -14.57 -61.67
N LYS A 179 -4.25 -15.09 -61.82
CA LYS A 179 -3.71 -16.04 -60.83
C LYS A 179 -3.22 -15.29 -59.60
N ALA A 180 -3.61 -15.76 -58.42
CA ALA A 180 -3.20 -15.17 -57.15
C ALA A 180 -1.90 -15.78 -56.58
N ASP A 181 -1.27 -16.72 -57.30
CA ASP A 181 -0.01 -17.40 -56.96
C ASP A 181 1.25 -16.60 -57.39
N LEU A 182 1.09 -15.36 -57.85
CA LEU A 182 2.17 -14.57 -58.43
C LEU A 182 3.10 -13.98 -57.36
N GLN A 183 4.36 -13.76 -57.78
CA GLN A 183 5.38 -13.09 -56.97
C GLN A 183 5.52 -11.62 -57.35
N TYR A 184 5.95 -10.78 -56.41
CA TYR A 184 6.49 -9.45 -56.69
C TYR A 184 7.86 -9.57 -57.37
N CYS A 185 8.40 -8.43 -57.84
CA CYS A 185 9.63 -8.38 -58.63
C CYS A 185 10.88 -8.81 -57.86
N ASP A 186 10.81 -8.78 -56.54
CA ASP A 186 11.81 -9.24 -55.58
C ASP A 186 11.67 -10.74 -55.23
N GLY A 187 10.66 -11.43 -55.79
CA GLY A 187 10.37 -12.83 -55.51
C GLY A 187 9.55 -13.07 -54.24
N THR A 188 8.92 -12.03 -53.66
CA THR A 188 8.00 -12.13 -52.53
C THR A 188 6.62 -12.61 -53.01
N LEU A 189 5.99 -13.59 -52.35
CA LEU A 189 4.64 -14.06 -52.74
C LEU A 189 3.58 -13.03 -52.35
N ILE A 190 2.49 -12.90 -53.11
CA ILE A 190 1.35 -12.03 -52.74
C ILE A 190 0.79 -12.40 -51.37
N LEU A 191 0.74 -13.69 -51.05
CA LEU A 191 0.27 -14.19 -49.77
C LEU A 191 1.07 -13.61 -48.59
N HIS A 192 2.40 -13.46 -48.70
CA HIS A 192 3.24 -12.87 -47.66
C HIS A 192 2.83 -11.44 -47.34
N VAL A 193 2.65 -10.61 -48.37
CA VAL A 193 2.24 -9.21 -48.20
C VAL A 193 0.83 -9.12 -47.63
N ALA A 194 -0.09 -9.99 -48.08
CA ALA A 194 -1.45 -10.02 -47.55
C ALA A 194 -1.49 -10.40 -46.06
N VAL A 195 -0.65 -11.36 -45.64
CA VAL A 195 -0.50 -11.75 -44.23
C VAL A 195 0.16 -10.64 -43.41
N GLU A 196 1.25 -10.03 -43.89
CA GLU A 196 1.94 -8.93 -43.21
C GLU A 196 1.02 -7.72 -43.00
N LYS A 197 0.21 -7.37 -44.00
CA LYS A 197 -0.73 -6.25 -43.98
C LYS A 197 -2.10 -6.59 -43.36
N ARG A 198 -2.34 -7.85 -42.98
CA ARG A 198 -3.56 -8.37 -42.34
C ARG A 198 -4.83 -8.25 -43.18
N PHE A 199 -4.74 -8.49 -44.48
CA PHE A 199 -5.89 -8.49 -45.37
C PHE A 199 -6.57 -9.86 -45.37
N GLU A 200 -7.39 -10.12 -44.35
CA GLU A 200 -8.09 -11.40 -44.12
C GLU A 200 -8.80 -11.92 -45.38
N TYR A 201 -9.60 -11.06 -46.02
CA TYR A 201 -10.35 -11.43 -47.21
C TYR A 201 -9.42 -11.87 -48.35
N THR A 202 -8.37 -11.10 -48.62
CA THR A 202 -7.35 -11.41 -49.63
C THR A 202 -6.68 -12.75 -49.33
N VAL A 203 -6.31 -13.00 -48.08
CA VAL A 203 -5.73 -14.29 -47.64
C VAL A 203 -6.71 -15.45 -47.89
N SER A 204 -8.01 -15.27 -47.60
CA SER A 204 -9.02 -16.32 -47.78
C SER A 204 -9.14 -16.77 -49.23
N THR A 205 -9.24 -15.79 -50.13
CA THR A 205 -9.39 -16.01 -51.57
C THR A 205 -8.14 -16.65 -52.15
N ILE A 206 -6.97 -16.22 -51.68
CA ILE A 206 -5.66 -16.76 -52.07
C ILE A 206 -5.54 -18.23 -51.66
N ILE A 207 -5.89 -18.58 -50.41
CA ILE A 207 -5.86 -19.96 -49.89
C ILE A 207 -6.82 -20.87 -50.65
N GLN A 208 -8.05 -20.41 -50.91
CA GLN A 208 -9.08 -21.19 -51.63
C GLN A 208 -8.65 -21.61 -53.05
N GLN A 209 -7.73 -20.88 -53.70
CA GLN A 209 -7.22 -21.23 -55.03
C GLN A 209 -6.22 -22.41 -55.05
N LYS A 210 -5.86 -22.99 -53.89
CA LYS A 210 -5.10 -24.25 -53.70
C LYS A 210 -3.89 -24.46 -54.65
N LYS A 211 -2.92 -23.55 -54.65
CA LYS A 211 -1.66 -23.69 -55.42
C LYS A 211 -0.42 -23.17 -54.68
N TYR A 212 -0.25 -23.56 -53.42
CA TYR A 212 1.00 -23.28 -52.70
C TYR A 212 1.79 -24.57 -52.58
N ASP A 213 3.07 -24.50 -52.94
CA ASP A 213 4.01 -25.56 -52.60
C ASP A 213 4.27 -25.48 -51.09
N THR A 214 3.67 -26.40 -50.34
CA THR A 214 3.83 -26.52 -48.89
C THR A 214 5.25 -26.93 -48.50
N ALA A 215 6.17 -27.15 -49.45
CA ALA A 215 7.59 -27.40 -49.16
C ALA A 215 8.49 -26.14 -49.25
N ASP A 216 7.98 -24.98 -49.69
CA ASP A 216 8.80 -23.75 -49.81
C ASP A 216 9.13 -23.18 -48.42
N VAL A 217 10.43 -22.98 -48.14
CA VAL A 217 10.96 -22.40 -46.90
C VAL A 217 10.35 -21.02 -46.62
N LYS A 218 10.04 -20.22 -47.64
CA LYS A 218 9.36 -18.92 -47.45
C LYS A 218 7.94 -19.11 -46.91
N ASN A 219 7.25 -20.20 -47.27
CA ASN A 219 5.90 -20.48 -46.78
C ASN A 219 5.90 -20.89 -45.30
N SER A 220 6.97 -21.53 -44.81
CA SER A 220 7.13 -21.83 -43.37
C SER A 220 7.21 -20.57 -42.49
N GLN A 221 7.60 -19.42 -43.06
CA GLN A 221 7.70 -18.14 -42.34
C GLN A 221 6.36 -17.36 -42.29
N LEU A 222 5.32 -17.78 -43.03
CA LEU A 222 4.01 -17.11 -43.07
C LEU A 222 3.30 -17.15 -41.72
N LEU A 223 3.33 -18.31 -41.05
CA LEU A 223 2.75 -18.50 -39.71
C LEU A 223 3.37 -17.54 -38.69
N TYR A 224 4.69 -17.39 -38.74
CA TYR A 224 5.44 -16.45 -37.90
C TYR A 224 5.10 -14.98 -38.22
N ALA A 225 5.09 -14.59 -39.51
CA ALA A 225 4.77 -13.23 -39.95
C ALA A 225 3.33 -12.80 -39.58
N ALA A 226 2.38 -13.75 -39.58
CA ALA A 226 1.00 -13.50 -39.15
C ALA A 226 0.90 -13.09 -37.68
N VAL A 227 1.81 -13.60 -36.83
CA VAL A 227 1.80 -13.43 -35.38
C VAL A 227 2.69 -12.31 -34.86
N MET A 228 3.89 -12.08 -35.41
CA MET A 228 4.74 -10.96 -34.98
C MET A 228 4.07 -9.59 -35.15
N ASN A 229 3.16 -9.50 -36.11
CA ASN A 229 2.37 -8.30 -36.31
C ASN A 229 1.20 -8.19 -35.31
N SER A 230 0.80 -9.24 -34.60
CA SER A 230 -0.39 -9.24 -33.73
C SER A 230 -0.27 -8.40 -32.44
N ASP A 231 0.93 -7.93 -32.09
CA ASP A 231 1.18 -7.09 -30.90
C ASP A 231 0.64 -5.65 -31.03
N ASN A 232 0.36 -5.18 -32.26
CA ASN A 232 -0.29 -3.87 -32.47
C ASN A 232 -1.81 -3.99 -32.32
N SER A 233 -2.34 -3.35 -31.27
CA SER A 233 -3.71 -3.40 -30.75
C SER A 233 -4.84 -3.14 -31.77
N PHE A 234 -4.53 -2.54 -32.92
CA PHE A 234 -5.54 -2.08 -33.87
C PHE A 234 -6.16 -3.18 -34.75
N ASN A 235 -5.62 -4.41 -34.80
CA ASN A 235 -6.18 -5.51 -35.63
C ASN A 235 -5.79 -6.92 -35.16
N ARG A 236 -6.00 -7.23 -33.88
CA ARG A 236 -5.65 -8.54 -33.29
C ARG A 236 -6.50 -9.69 -33.85
N MET A 237 -7.78 -9.44 -34.11
CA MET A 237 -8.73 -10.46 -34.60
C MET A 237 -8.40 -10.93 -36.02
N ALA A 238 -8.06 -9.99 -36.91
CA ALA A 238 -7.65 -10.32 -38.28
C ALA A 238 -6.41 -11.22 -38.31
N SER A 239 -5.41 -10.94 -37.46
CA SER A 239 -4.24 -11.82 -37.31
C SER A 239 -4.62 -13.22 -36.83
N ILE A 240 -5.52 -13.34 -35.85
CA ILE A 240 -6.00 -14.66 -35.35
C ILE A 240 -6.72 -15.42 -36.47
N ASN A 241 -7.61 -14.76 -37.21
CA ASN A 241 -8.34 -15.38 -38.32
C ASN A 241 -7.38 -15.84 -39.41
N ILE A 242 -6.40 -15.02 -39.79
CA ILE A 242 -5.36 -15.40 -40.75
C ILE A 242 -4.57 -16.62 -40.26
N VAL A 243 -4.17 -16.67 -38.99
CA VAL A 243 -3.47 -17.84 -38.44
C VAL A 243 -4.36 -19.08 -38.49
N LYS A 244 -5.64 -18.99 -38.12
CA LYS A 244 -6.60 -20.10 -38.24
C LYS A 244 -6.73 -20.58 -39.68
N MET A 245 -6.83 -19.66 -40.64
CA MET A 245 -6.96 -20.01 -42.05
C MET A 245 -5.70 -20.66 -42.62
N LEU A 246 -4.52 -20.20 -42.22
CA LEU A 246 -3.24 -20.83 -42.57
C LEU A 246 -3.14 -22.22 -41.93
N ILE A 247 -3.66 -22.38 -40.71
CA ILE A 247 -3.72 -23.66 -40.01
C ILE A 247 -4.67 -24.63 -40.74
N ASP A 248 -5.90 -24.21 -41.04
CA ASP A 248 -6.90 -25.02 -41.76
C ASP A 248 -6.45 -25.42 -43.17
N ALA A 249 -5.53 -24.66 -43.75
CA ALA A 249 -4.92 -24.93 -45.04
C ALA A 249 -3.68 -25.85 -44.97
N GLU A 250 -3.38 -26.43 -43.80
CA GLU A 250 -2.28 -27.39 -43.56
C GLU A 250 -0.90 -26.84 -43.98
N PHE A 251 -0.64 -25.55 -43.73
CA PHE A 251 0.69 -24.99 -43.96
C PHE A 251 1.74 -25.69 -43.07
N PRO A 252 2.92 -26.02 -43.61
CA PRO A 252 3.94 -26.81 -42.94
C PRO A 252 4.45 -26.12 -41.66
N VAL A 253 4.53 -26.87 -40.56
CA VAL A 253 5.24 -26.44 -39.35
C VAL A 253 6.54 -27.24 -39.31
N ASP A 254 7.65 -26.58 -39.62
CA ASP A 254 8.97 -27.18 -39.43
C ASP A 254 9.36 -27.11 -37.94
N PRO A 255 9.46 -28.25 -37.23
CA PRO A 255 9.81 -28.27 -35.81
C PRO A 255 11.25 -27.79 -35.53
N LYS A 256 12.12 -27.72 -36.55
CA LYS A 256 13.51 -27.24 -36.43
C LYS A 256 13.67 -25.75 -36.73
N ASN A 257 12.63 -25.07 -37.19
CA ASN A 257 12.69 -23.65 -37.50
C ASN A 257 12.49 -22.83 -36.21
N ILE A 258 13.52 -22.07 -35.82
CA ILE A 258 13.53 -21.18 -34.64
C ILE A 258 12.32 -20.23 -34.62
N ASN A 259 11.83 -19.82 -35.79
CA ASN A 259 10.66 -18.95 -35.89
C ASN A 259 9.35 -19.66 -35.48
N ASN A 260 9.26 -20.98 -35.65
CA ASN A 260 8.09 -21.77 -35.24
C ASN A 260 8.08 -22.02 -33.72
N ALA A 261 9.25 -22.15 -33.11
CA ALA A 261 9.39 -22.13 -31.66
C ALA A 261 8.85 -20.82 -31.09
N GLU A 262 9.37 -19.70 -31.57
CA GLU A 262 8.95 -18.38 -31.10
C GLU A 262 7.44 -18.14 -31.33
N PHE A 263 6.90 -18.61 -32.47
CA PHE A 263 5.46 -18.60 -32.73
C PHE A 263 4.65 -19.38 -31.68
N ALA A 264 5.07 -20.61 -31.33
CA ALA A 264 4.40 -21.40 -30.31
C ALA A 264 4.43 -20.69 -28.95
N HIS A 265 5.56 -20.09 -28.57
CA HIS A 265 5.70 -19.31 -27.34
C HIS A 265 4.81 -18.05 -27.32
N ILE A 266 4.71 -17.34 -28.44
CA ILE A 266 3.81 -16.19 -28.56
C ILE A 266 2.34 -16.63 -28.47
N ALA A 267 1.97 -17.76 -29.08
CA ALA A 267 0.63 -18.33 -28.97
C ALA A 267 0.28 -18.70 -27.53
N VAL A 268 1.23 -19.30 -26.79
CA VAL A 268 1.12 -19.57 -25.36
C VAL A 268 0.93 -18.26 -24.59
N LYS A 269 1.84 -17.28 -24.72
CA LYS A 269 1.77 -15.98 -24.03
C LYS A 269 0.42 -15.28 -24.21
N ASN A 270 -0.13 -15.34 -25.43
CA ASN A 270 -1.42 -14.74 -25.75
C ASN A 270 -2.63 -15.57 -25.33
N GLY A 271 -2.46 -16.84 -24.95
CA GLY A 271 -3.54 -17.74 -24.52
C GLY A 271 -4.33 -18.35 -25.68
N PHE A 272 -3.71 -18.56 -26.83
CA PHE A 272 -4.36 -19.14 -28.00
C PHE A 272 -4.38 -20.68 -27.94
N THR A 273 -5.22 -21.22 -27.06
CA THR A 273 -5.36 -22.67 -26.80
C THR A 273 -5.55 -23.49 -28.07
N THR A 274 -6.47 -23.10 -28.96
CA THR A 274 -6.74 -23.83 -30.21
C THR A 274 -5.51 -23.92 -31.12
N ILE A 275 -4.72 -22.85 -31.18
CA ILE A 275 -3.52 -22.80 -32.01
C ILE A 275 -2.46 -23.72 -31.42
N VAL A 276 -2.20 -23.62 -30.11
CA VAL A 276 -1.22 -24.49 -29.43
C VAL A 276 -1.61 -25.97 -29.57
N ASN A 277 -2.89 -26.30 -29.41
CA ASN A 277 -3.38 -27.67 -29.56
C ASN A 277 -3.15 -28.24 -30.96
N SER A 278 -3.42 -27.45 -32.01
CA SER A 278 -3.18 -27.87 -33.39
C SER A 278 -1.69 -28.06 -33.67
N LEU A 279 -0.82 -27.18 -33.17
CA LEU A 279 0.61 -27.26 -33.39
C LEU A 279 1.23 -28.52 -32.80
N ILE A 280 0.90 -28.85 -31.55
CA ILE A 280 1.39 -30.07 -30.91
C ILE A 280 0.85 -31.32 -31.63
N LYS A 281 -0.43 -31.32 -32.05
CA LYS A 281 -1.01 -32.43 -32.83
C LYS A 281 -0.32 -32.67 -34.18
N TRP A 282 0.24 -31.63 -34.78
CA TRP A 282 1.02 -31.73 -36.02
C TRP A 282 2.48 -32.12 -35.80
N GLY A 283 2.87 -32.44 -34.57
CA GLY A 283 4.20 -32.94 -34.25
C GLY A 283 5.20 -31.86 -33.85
N LEU A 284 4.75 -30.64 -33.48
CA LEU A 284 5.63 -29.70 -32.79
C LEU A 284 6.03 -30.28 -31.43
N ASP A 285 7.33 -30.25 -31.14
CA ASP A 285 7.85 -30.70 -29.85
C ASP A 285 7.30 -29.81 -28.71
N PRO A 286 6.58 -30.36 -27.71
CA PRO A 286 6.13 -29.61 -26.54
C PRO A 286 7.28 -29.04 -25.70
N ASN A 287 8.52 -29.50 -25.93
CA ASN A 287 9.74 -29.07 -25.26
C ASN A 287 10.58 -28.11 -26.07
N ILE A 288 10.02 -27.51 -27.12
CA ILE A 288 10.73 -26.51 -27.90
C ILE A 288 11.08 -25.28 -27.04
N GLU A 289 12.26 -24.71 -27.30
CA GLU A 289 12.80 -23.55 -26.57
C GLU A 289 12.67 -22.27 -27.39
N ASN A 290 12.33 -21.16 -26.74
CA ASN A 290 12.36 -19.83 -27.35
C ASN A 290 13.78 -19.25 -27.40
N SER A 291 13.90 -18.04 -27.95
CA SER A 291 15.16 -17.28 -27.98
C SER A 291 15.79 -16.99 -26.61
N GLU A 292 15.00 -17.04 -25.52
CA GLU A 292 15.48 -16.91 -24.14
C GLU A 292 15.88 -18.26 -23.51
N GLY A 293 15.75 -19.38 -24.22
CA GLY A 293 15.98 -20.74 -23.69
C GLY A 293 14.87 -21.30 -22.80
N ASN A 294 13.71 -20.62 -22.73
CA ASN A 294 12.55 -21.10 -21.98
C ASN A 294 11.79 -22.14 -22.81
N LYS A 295 11.34 -23.24 -22.20
CA LYS A 295 10.42 -24.21 -22.84
C LYS A 295 8.95 -23.78 -22.79
N LEU A 296 8.08 -24.39 -23.60
CA LEU A 296 6.66 -24.01 -23.67
C LEU A 296 5.95 -24.10 -22.32
N LEU A 297 6.21 -25.13 -21.52
CA LEU A 297 5.53 -25.34 -20.24
C LEU A 297 5.83 -24.21 -19.24
N ILE A 298 7.10 -23.82 -19.05
CA ILE A 298 7.46 -22.71 -18.16
C ILE A 298 6.92 -21.37 -18.69
N THR A 299 6.76 -21.23 -20.01
CA THR A 299 6.12 -20.06 -20.62
C THR A 299 4.63 -20.03 -20.27
N ALA A 300 3.91 -21.14 -20.40
CA ALA A 300 2.49 -21.23 -20.04
C ALA A 300 2.27 -20.91 -18.57
N CYS A 301 3.12 -21.44 -17.69
CA CYS A 301 3.07 -21.18 -16.25
C CYS A 301 3.41 -19.73 -15.92
N SER A 302 4.44 -19.13 -16.49
CA SER A 302 4.80 -17.73 -16.20
C SER A 302 3.75 -16.71 -16.69
N TYR A 303 2.97 -17.03 -17.73
CA TYR A 303 1.89 -16.19 -18.26
C TYR A 303 0.48 -16.57 -17.79
N GLN A 304 0.36 -17.39 -16.73
CA GLN A 304 -0.92 -17.77 -16.12
C GLN A 304 -1.90 -18.45 -17.12
N LYS A 305 -1.41 -19.34 -17.99
CA LYS A 305 -2.23 -20.05 -18.99
C LYS A 305 -2.49 -21.50 -18.55
N ALA A 306 -3.45 -21.69 -17.66
CA ALA A 306 -3.71 -23.00 -17.05
C ALA A 306 -4.13 -24.06 -18.08
N ASP A 307 -5.11 -23.78 -18.94
CA ASP A 307 -5.56 -24.70 -20.01
C ASP A 307 -4.41 -25.22 -20.88
N ILE A 308 -3.50 -24.31 -21.24
CA ILE A 308 -2.35 -24.63 -22.10
C ILE A 308 -1.32 -25.41 -21.31
N ALA A 309 -1.02 -25.03 -20.06
CA ALA A 309 -0.09 -25.76 -19.21
C ALA A 309 -0.57 -27.19 -18.98
N LYS A 310 -1.85 -27.39 -18.67
CA LYS A 310 -2.48 -28.70 -18.52
C LYS A 310 -2.31 -29.54 -19.80
N PHE A 311 -2.70 -28.98 -20.95
CA PHE A 311 -2.57 -29.65 -22.24
C PHE A 311 -1.11 -30.03 -22.57
N LEU A 312 -0.13 -29.17 -22.27
CA LEU A 312 1.29 -29.45 -22.48
C LEU A 312 1.77 -30.62 -21.60
N ILE A 313 1.38 -30.65 -20.33
CA ILE A 313 1.74 -31.76 -19.41
C ILE A 313 1.11 -33.07 -19.89
N GLU A 314 -0.14 -33.05 -20.36
CA GLU A 314 -0.80 -34.22 -20.97
C GLU A 314 -0.06 -34.75 -22.21
N ASN A 315 0.60 -33.86 -22.96
CA ASN A 315 1.37 -34.20 -24.15
C ASN A 315 2.88 -34.38 -23.86
N ASN A 316 3.27 -34.80 -22.66
CA ASN A 316 4.65 -35.11 -22.28
C ASN A 316 5.63 -33.93 -22.35
N ALA A 317 5.17 -32.72 -22.03
CA ALA A 317 6.09 -31.63 -21.74
C ALA A 317 6.98 -31.98 -20.52
N ASP A 318 8.24 -31.60 -20.61
CA ASP A 318 9.26 -31.74 -19.58
C ASP A 318 8.89 -30.86 -18.39
N ILE A 319 8.58 -31.52 -17.28
CA ILE A 319 8.17 -30.89 -16.03
C ILE A 319 9.36 -30.36 -15.20
N THR A 320 10.59 -30.75 -15.55
CA THR A 320 11.82 -30.36 -14.82
C THR A 320 12.37 -29.02 -15.27
N VAL A 321 11.68 -28.37 -16.21
CA VAL A 321 12.11 -27.11 -16.81
C VAL A 321 12.10 -25.97 -15.80
N LYS A 322 13.03 -25.04 -16.01
CA LYS A 322 13.15 -23.82 -15.22
C LYS A 322 13.19 -22.63 -16.12
N LYS A 323 12.78 -21.48 -15.57
CA LYS A 323 12.90 -20.24 -16.29
C LYS A 323 14.37 -19.84 -16.40
N THR A 324 14.86 -19.56 -17.60
CA THR A 324 16.29 -19.33 -17.85
C THR A 324 16.88 -18.23 -16.98
N ILE A 325 16.16 -17.12 -16.82
CA ILE A 325 16.67 -15.94 -16.12
C ILE A 325 16.55 -16.07 -14.59
N SER A 326 15.40 -16.52 -14.08
CA SER A 326 15.12 -16.54 -12.63
C SER A 326 15.39 -17.89 -11.97
N ASN A 327 15.60 -18.94 -12.76
CA ASN A 327 15.79 -20.33 -12.31
C ASN A 327 14.62 -20.85 -11.43
N GLU A 328 13.43 -20.28 -11.62
CA GLU A 328 12.18 -20.70 -10.97
C GLU A 328 11.60 -21.92 -11.71
N SER A 329 11.14 -22.93 -10.96
CA SER A 329 10.57 -24.18 -11.50
C SER A 329 9.10 -24.04 -11.91
N VAL A 330 8.59 -24.98 -12.70
CA VAL A 330 7.17 -25.05 -13.07
C VAL A 330 6.26 -25.16 -11.84
N LEU A 331 6.66 -25.98 -10.86
CA LEU A 331 5.91 -26.16 -9.61
C LEU A 331 5.77 -24.84 -8.84
N TYR A 332 6.84 -24.04 -8.80
CA TYR A 332 6.81 -22.73 -8.16
C TYR A 332 5.75 -21.82 -8.80
N TYR A 333 5.77 -21.69 -10.13
CA TYR A 333 4.77 -20.88 -10.85
C TYR A 333 3.35 -21.41 -10.67
N ALA A 334 3.16 -22.73 -10.67
CA ALA A 334 1.85 -23.33 -10.49
C ALA A 334 1.25 -22.97 -9.12
N ILE A 335 2.05 -23.07 -8.05
CA ILE A 335 1.65 -22.68 -6.69
C ILE A 335 1.38 -21.17 -6.62
N GLN A 336 2.26 -20.34 -7.19
CA GLN A 336 2.07 -18.88 -7.22
C GLN A 336 0.77 -18.46 -7.96
N ASN A 337 0.50 -19.08 -9.11
CA ASN A 337 -0.67 -18.76 -9.92
C ASN A 337 -1.96 -19.21 -9.24
N LEU A 338 -1.93 -20.35 -8.57
CA LEU A 338 -3.04 -20.80 -7.74
C LEU A 338 -3.37 -19.76 -6.68
N HIS A 339 -2.35 -19.22 -5.99
CA HIS A 339 -2.55 -18.16 -5.00
C HIS A 339 -3.14 -16.90 -5.61
N SER A 340 -2.57 -16.42 -6.72
CA SER A 340 -3.05 -15.22 -7.39
C SER A 340 -4.50 -15.37 -7.88
N THR A 341 -4.89 -16.57 -8.31
CA THR A 341 -6.24 -16.85 -8.79
C THR A 341 -7.24 -16.84 -7.64
N ILE A 342 -6.91 -17.49 -6.52
CA ILE A 342 -7.74 -17.49 -5.32
C ILE A 342 -7.93 -16.05 -4.80
N ASP A 343 -6.86 -15.27 -4.68
CA ASP A 343 -6.93 -13.89 -4.18
C ASP A 343 -7.80 -12.98 -5.08
N LYS A 344 -7.70 -13.13 -6.40
CA LYS A 344 -8.52 -12.38 -7.38
C LYS A 344 -9.99 -12.75 -7.30
N THR A 345 -10.31 -14.05 -7.27
CA THR A 345 -11.70 -14.53 -7.20
C THR A 345 -12.39 -14.04 -5.92
N TYR A 346 -11.68 -14.02 -4.80
CA TYR A 346 -12.20 -13.51 -3.54
C TYR A 346 -12.42 -11.99 -3.57
N SER A 347 -11.44 -11.23 -4.07
CA SER A 347 -11.54 -9.77 -4.18
C SER A 347 -12.73 -9.34 -5.06
N ALA A 348 -13.03 -10.10 -6.12
CA ALA A 348 -14.19 -9.85 -6.95
C ALA A 348 -15.51 -10.15 -6.22
N ARG A 349 -15.61 -11.26 -5.47
CA ARG A 349 -16.84 -11.67 -4.76
C ARG A 349 -17.16 -10.82 -3.53
N PHE A 350 -16.16 -10.25 -2.85
CA PHE A 350 -16.37 -9.38 -1.69
C PHE A 350 -17.16 -8.10 -2.04
N ASN A 351 -17.13 -7.68 -3.30
CA ASN A 351 -17.91 -6.53 -3.78
C ASN A 351 -19.39 -6.83 -4.09
N PHE A 352 -19.82 -8.10 -4.12
CA PHE A 352 -21.14 -8.47 -4.67
C PHE A 352 -22.10 -9.19 -3.70
N HIS A 353 -21.64 -9.74 -2.58
CA HIS A 353 -22.52 -10.58 -1.74
C HIS A 353 -22.60 -10.12 -0.28
N SER A 354 -23.57 -9.26 0.01
CA SER A 354 -24.00 -8.92 1.38
C SER A 354 -25.05 -9.87 1.97
N HIS A 355 -25.51 -10.91 1.24
CA HIS A 355 -26.72 -11.68 1.59
C HIS A 355 -26.67 -13.21 1.31
N ILE A 356 -25.52 -13.88 1.37
CA ILE A 356 -25.46 -15.36 1.27
C ILE A 356 -25.12 -15.94 2.64
N ASP A 357 -25.85 -16.99 3.06
CA ASP A 357 -25.59 -17.74 4.30
C ASP A 357 -24.19 -18.37 4.31
N ASP A 358 -23.51 -18.31 5.46
CA ASP A 358 -22.09 -18.67 5.61
C ASP A 358 -21.74 -20.11 5.22
N LYS A 359 -22.71 -21.05 5.25
CA LYS A 359 -22.49 -22.46 4.88
C LYS A 359 -22.49 -22.71 3.38
N GLU A 360 -23.38 -22.06 2.63
CA GLU A 360 -23.42 -22.20 1.16
C GLU A 360 -22.23 -21.47 0.53
N LYS A 361 -21.88 -20.30 1.07
CA LYS A 361 -20.64 -19.58 0.71
C LYS A 361 -19.39 -20.45 0.91
N PHE A 362 -19.32 -21.17 2.01
CA PHE A 362 -18.20 -22.07 2.34
C PHE A 362 -18.07 -23.27 1.38
N ILE A 363 -19.17 -23.92 1.01
CA ILE A 363 -19.16 -25.04 0.05
C ILE A 363 -18.79 -24.56 -1.35
N ASP A 364 -19.30 -23.40 -1.77
CA ASP A 364 -19.03 -22.85 -3.09
C ASP A 364 -17.58 -22.35 -3.22
N ASP A 365 -17.01 -21.78 -2.16
CA ASP A 365 -15.60 -21.37 -2.07
C ASP A 365 -14.63 -22.58 -2.10
N ILE A 366 -14.99 -23.68 -1.43
CA ILE A 366 -14.30 -24.98 -1.51
C ILE A 366 -14.33 -25.50 -2.94
N ASN A 367 -15.51 -25.58 -3.55
CA ASN A 367 -15.67 -26.10 -4.91
C ASN A 367 -14.90 -25.25 -5.93
N THR A 368 -14.91 -23.92 -5.79
CA THR A 368 -14.18 -22.98 -6.66
C THR A 368 -12.65 -23.18 -6.56
N CYS A 369 -12.12 -23.54 -5.39
CA CYS A 369 -10.69 -23.82 -5.20
C CYS A 369 -10.28 -25.17 -5.77
N TYR A 370 -11.09 -26.22 -5.53
CA TYR A 370 -10.79 -27.58 -6.01
C TYR A 370 -11.10 -27.78 -7.50
N SER A 371 -11.95 -26.94 -8.09
CA SER A 371 -12.16 -26.86 -9.54
C SER A 371 -11.12 -25.96 -10.24
N ASN A 372 -10.11 -25.47 -9.53
CA ASN A 372 -9.11 -24.58 -10.12
C ASN A 372 -8.08 -25.40 -10.91
N ASP A 373 -7.90 -25.05 -12.18
CA ASP A 373 -6.96 -25.71 -13.08
C ASP A 373 -5.53 -25.75 -12.52
N TRP A 374 -5.10 -24.74 -11.75
CA TRP A 374 -3.77 -24.74 -11.14
C TRP A 374 -3.60 -25.80 -10.05
N PHE A 375 -4.66 -26.14 -9.31
CA PHE A 375 -4.60 -27.20 -8.31
C PHE A 375 -4.46 -28.58 -8.98
N GLU A 376 -5.19 -28.80 -10.08
CA GLU A 376 -5.05 -30.01 -10.89
C GLU A 376 -3.66 -30.09 -11.53
N ILE A 377 -3.14 -28.98 -12.07
CA ILE A 377 -1.77 -28.91 -12.62
C ILE A 377 -0.75 -29.31 -11.55
N ILE A 378 -0.85 -28.82 -10.31
CA ILE A 378 0.07 -29.21 -9.23
C ILE A 378 0.02 -30.72 -8.98
N LYS A 379 -1.19 -31.31 -8.89
CA LYS A 379 -1.35 -32.76 -8.75
C LYS A 379 -0.68 -33.51 -9.92
N MET A 380 -0.94 -33.10 -11.16
CA MET A 380 -0.34 -33.71 -12.35
C MET A 380 1.19 -33.64 -12.37
N LEU A 381 1.77 -32.55 -11.86
CA LEU A 381 3.23 -32.39 -11.73
C LEU A 381 3.79 -33.34 -10.66
N VAL A 382 3.11 -33.43 -9.51
CA VAL A 382 3.47 -34.34 -8.41
C VAL A 382 3.37 -35.80 -8.84
N ASP A 383 2.28 -36.19 -9.50
CA ASP A 383 2.05 -37.56 -10.00
C ASP A 383 3.10 -37.98 -11.04
N ARG A 384 3.65 -37.02 -11.79
CA ARG A 384 4.76 -37.24 -12.73
C ARG A 384 6.15 -37.19 -12.08
N GLY A 385 6.24 -37.06 -10.75
CA GLY A 385 7.49 -37.13 -10.01
C GLY A 385 8.33 -35.84 -10.06
N ILE A 386 7.70 -34.66 -10.14
CA ILE A 386 8.43 -33.40 -10.01
C ILE A 386 9.20 -33.32 -8.69
N ASN A 387 10.40 -32.75 -8.70
CA ASN A 387 11.17 -32.55 -7.47
C ASN A 387 10.51 -31.47 -6.60
N VAL A 388 9.76 -31.89 -5.58
CA VAL A 388 9.08 -31.00 -4.61
C VAL A 388 10.02 -30.30 -3.62
N ASN A 389 11.32 -30.62 -3.66
CA ASN A 389 12.35 -30.06 -2.78
C ASN A 389 13.27 -29.06 -3.48
N GLU A 390 13.00 -28.78 -4.74
CA GLU A 390 13.78 -27.83 -5.50
C GLU A 390 13.68 -26.42 -4.90
N VAL A 391 14.83 -25.77 -4.70
CA VAL A 391 14.91 -24.45 -4.08
C VAL A 391 14.86 -23.35 -5.14
N ASP A 392 14.02 -22.34 -4.92
CA ASP A 392 13.97 -21.14 -5.76
C ASP A 392 15.07 -20.14 -5.37
N SER A 393 15.84 -19.67 -6.36
CA SER A 393 16.92 -18.69 -6.15
C SER A 393 16.44 -17.28 -5.81
N LYS A 394 15.22 -16.89 -6.18
CA LYS A 394 14.74 -15.51 -6.01
C LYS A 394 14.18 -15.24 -4.62
N HIS A 395 13.52 -16.22 -4.01
CA HIS A 395 12.90 -16.10 -2.70
C HIS A 395 13.68 -16.85 -1.63
N ASP A 396 14.91 -16.45 -1.31
CA ASP A 396 15.66 -16.94 -0.14
C ASP A 396 16.02 -18.45 -0.17
N LYS A 397 16.19 -19.06 -1.36
CA LYS A 397 16.46 -20.51 -1.51
C LYS A 397 15.36 -21.40 -0.91
N THR A 398 14.10 -21.04 -1.15
CA THR A 398 12.97 -21.67 -0.47
C THR A 398 12.37 -22.81 -1.27
N THR A 399 11.91 -23.84 -0.56
CA THR A 399 11.21 -25.00 -1.13
C THR A 399 9.73 -24.67 -1.41
N PRO A 400 9.06 -25.41 -2.31
CA PRO A 400 7.62 -25.30 -2.54
C PRO A 400 6.79 -25.31 -1.25
N LEU A 401 7.07 -26.23 -0.32
CA LEU A 401 6.38 -26.32 0.97
C LEU A 401 6.59 -25.07 1.83
N TYR A 402 7.80 -24.51 1.83
CA TYR A 402 8.07 -23.24 2.49
C TYR A 402 7.28 -22.10 1.84
N TYR A 403 7.25 -22.01 0.51
CA TYR A 403 6.50 -20.96 -0.19
C TYR A 403 5.01 -21.03 0.15
N VAL A 404 4.47 -22.25 0.21
CA VAL A 404 3.13 -22.50 0.73
C VAL A 404 3.02 -21.91 2.12
N ALA A 405 3.89 -22.25 3.08
CA ALA A 405 3.88 -21.72 4.45
C ALA A 405 4.05 -20.19 4.59
N LYS A 406 4.71 -19.52 3.63
CA LYS A 406 4.98 -18.07 3.65
C LYS A 406 3.83 -17.23 3.09
N GLY A 407 3.05 -17.74 2.12
CA GLY A 407 2.02 -16.97 1.41
C GLY A 407 1.03 -16.21 2.31
N ASN A 408 0.47 -15.10 1.82
CA ASN A 408 -0.48 -14.28 2.58
C ASN A 408 -1.92 -14.67 2.21
N TYR A 409 -2.36 -15.85 2.65
CA TYR A 409 -3.72 -16.33 2.36
C TYR A 409 -4.73 -15.72 3.33
N CYS A 410 -5.94 -15.46 2.83
CA CYS A 410 -7.08 -15.22 3.71
C CYS A 410 -7.37 -16.49 4.52
N ASN A 411 -7.56 -16.36 5.83
CA ASN A 411 -7.86 -17.47 6.75
C ASN A 411 -9.12 -18.29 6.37
N GLN A 412 -9.94 -17.81 5.43
CA GLN A 412 -11.13 -18.50 4.94
C GLN A 412 -10.85 -19.67 3.97
N PHE A 413 -9.65 -19.76 3.38
CA PHE A 413 -9.28 -20.82 2.41
C PHE A 413 -8.29 -21.84 2.98
N TYR A 414 -8.36 -22.10 4.29
CA TYR A 414 -7.42 -22.97 5.00
C TYR A 414 -7.41 -24.43 4.48
N HIS A 415 -8.54 -24.93 3.98
CA HIS A 415 -8.65 -26.28 3.42
C HIS A 415 -7.76 -26.52 2.20
N TYR A 416 -7.63 -25.54 1.30
CA TYR A 416 -6.74 -25.67 0.15
C TYR A 416 -5.27 -25.73 0.61
N ILE A 417 -4.86 -24.87 1.54
CA ILE A 417 -3.50 -24.87 2.07
C ILE A 417 -3.22 -26.21 2.76
N GLU A 418 -4.20 -26.73 3.48
CA GLU A 418 -4.16 -28.04 4.12
C GLU A 418 -3.94 -29.16 3.10
N GLU A 419 -4.78 -29.26 2.08
CA GLU A 419 -4.65 -30.29 1.03
C GLU A 419 -3.37 -30.14 0.22
N LEU A 420 -2.98 -28.93 -0.17
CA LEU A 420 -1.70 -28.72 -0.85
C LEU A 420 -0.52 -29.11 0.04
N THR A 421 -0.60 -28.82 1.35
CA THR A 421 0.42 -29.25 2.31
C THR A 421 0.49 -30.77 2.39
N LYS A 422 -0.66 -31.47 2.43
CA LYS A 422 -0.71 -32.95 2.40
C LYS A 422 -0.07 -33.50 1.13
N ILE A 423 -0.49 -33.02 -0.05
CA ILE A 423 0.05 -33.45 -1.34
C ILE A 423 1.57 -33.30 -1.38
N LEU A 424 2.10 -32.16 -0.94
CA LEU A 424 3.55 -31.93 -0.92
C LEU A 424 4.28 -32.85 0.07
N ILE A 425 3.72 -33.07 1.27
CA ILE A 425 4.30 -33.98 2.27
C ILE A 425 4.32 -35.43 1.75
N GLU A 426 3.19 -35.89 1.18
CA GLU A 426 3.06 -37.23 0.59
C GLU A 426 4.02 -37.43 -0.59
N ALA A 427 4.30 -36.36 -1.35
CA ALA A 427 5.30 -36.34 -2.41
C ALA A 427 6.77 -36.29 -1.92
N GLY A 428 7.00 -36.30 -0.61
CA GLY A 428 8.35 -36.29 -0.03
C GLY A 428 8.95 -34.91 0.17
N ALA A 429 8.13 -33.86 0.35
CA ALA A 429 8.64 -32.53 0.67
C ALA A 429 9.41 -32.52 2.01
N ASN A 430 10.55 -31.84 2.01
CA ASN A 430 11.42 -31.65 3.15
C ASN A 430 10.80 -30.62 4.09
N ILE A 431 10.06 -31.12 5.06
CA ILE A 431 9.40 -30.34 6.13
C ILE A 431 10.38 -29.49 6.97
N ASN A 432 11.67 -29.83 6.96
CA ASN A 432 12.71 -29.18 7.77
C ASN A 432 13.64 -28.29 6.94
N SER A 433 13.30 -28.02 5.67
CA SER A 433 14.07 -27.09 4.85
C SER A 433 14.17 -25.72 5.53
N ARG A 434 15.33 -25.08 5.49
CA ARG A 434 15.56 -23.79 6.15
C ARG A 434 15.81 -22.70 5.12
N ASP A 435 15.23 -21.52 5.35
CA ASP A 435 15.54 -20.31 4.56
C ASP A 435 16.87 -19.67 5.01
N VAL A 436 17.19 -18.52 4.42
CA VAL A 436 18.37 -17.71 4.76
C VAL A 436 18.42 -17.26 6.23
N TYR A 437 17.28 -17.21 6.92
CA TYR A 437 17.16 -16.86 8.33
C TYR A 437 17.12 -18.10 9.24
N GLY A 438 17.21 -19.30 8.67
CA GLY A 438 17.11 -20.55 9.40
C GLY A 438 15.68 -20.95 9.76
N ASN A 439 14.66 -20.30 9.19
CA ASN A 439 13.27 -20.60 9.49
C ASN A 439 12.77 -21.83 8.71
N THR A 440 12.02 -22.71 9.36
CA THR A 440 11.35 -23.87 8.75
C THR A 440 9.94 -23.53 8.23
N PRO A 441 9.35 -24.33 7.31
CA PRO A 441 7.94 -24.23 6.95
C PRO A 441 7.01 -24.19 8.16
N LEU A 442 7.27 -25.00 9.20
CA LEU A 442 6.51 -25.00 10.44
C LEU A 442 6.57 -23.65 11.16
N GLN A 443 7.77 -23.05 11.28
CA GLN A 443 7.92 -21.73 11.91
C GLN A 443 7.12 -20.66 11.16
N TYR A 444 7.12 -20.66 9.82
CA TYR A 444 6.29 -19.72 9.06
C TYR A 444 4.79 -19.97 9.20
N ALA A 445 4.36 -21.23 9.18
CA ALA A 445 2.97 -21.58 9.43
C ALA A 445 2.50 -21.04 10.80
N ILE A 446 3.35 -21.15 11.83
CA ILE A 446 3.10 -20.60 13.16
C ILE A 446 3.04 -19.07 13.13
N ILE A 447 4.03 -18.38 12.55
CA ILE A 447 4.07 -16.90 12.48
C ILE A 447 2.83 -16.35 11.78
N LYS A 448 2.40 -17.02 10.70
CA LYS A 448 1.22 -16.66 9.93
C LYS A 448 -0.09 -17.10 10.60
N GLY A 449 -0.04 -17.88 11.67
CA GLY A 449 -1.21 -18.28 12.45
C GLY A 449 -2.04 -19.40 11.80
N ARG A 450 -1.43 -20.24 10.95
CA ARG A 450 -2.11 -21.27 10.16
C ARG A 450 -2.30 -22.56 10.93
N LEU A 451 -3.36 -22.58 11.73
CA LEU A 451 -3.64 -23.66 12.68
C LEU A 451 -3.60 -25.07 12.05
N GLU A 452 -4.29 -25.29 10.94
CA GLU A 452 -4.37 -26.62 10.32
C GLU A 452 -3.04 -27.07 9.72
N MET A 453 -2.29 -26.17 9.08
CA MET A 453 -0.94 -26.46 8.59
C MET A 453 0.03 -26.79 9.74
N VAL A 454 -0.11 -26.12 10.89
CA VAL A 454 0.66 -26.42 12.10
C VAL A 454 0.31 -27.82 12.62
N LYS A 455 -0.98 -28.20 12.66
CA LYS A 455 -1.42 -29.54 13.08
C LYS A 455 -0.90 -30.64 12.16
N LEU A 456 -0.72 -30.38 10.87
CA LEU A 456 -0.14 -31.33 9.92
C LEU A 456 1.38 -31.45 10.06
N LEU A 457 2.08 -30.32 10.20
CA LEU A 457 3.55 -30.32 10.20
C LEU A 457 4.16 -30.69 11.56
N LEU A 458 3.55 -30.27 12.66
CA LEU A 458 4.08 -30.46 14.01
C LEU A 458 4.28 -31.96 14.39
N PRO A 459 3.40 -32.91 14.02
CA PRO A 459 3.64 -34.35 14.20
C PRO A 459 4.76 -34.91 13.33
N CYS A 460 5.02 -34.32 12.17
CA CYS A 460 6.02 -34.82 11.23
C CYS A 460 7.45 -34.35 11.58
N THR A 461 7.60 -33.27 12.35
CA THR A 461 8.91 -32.70 12.72
C THR A 461 9.65 -33.57 13.76
N PRO A 462 10.88 -34.04 13.49
CA PRO A 462 11.67 -34.83 14.45
C PRO A 462 11.99 -34.05 15.72
N ILE A 463 12.04 -34.75 16.86
CA ILE A 463 12.38 -34.22 18.18
C ILE A 463 13.90 -34.04 18.29
N ASP A 464 14.46 -33.07 17.56
CA ASP A 464 15.85 -32.64 17.72
C ASP A 464 15.90 -31.12 17.91
N ASN A 465 16.56 -30.67 18.99
CA ASN A 465 16.52 -29.28 19.47
C ASN A 465 17.01 -28.23 18.44
N ASP A 466 17.89 -28.62 17.51
CA ASP A 466 18.44 -27.72 16.50
C ASP A 466 17.41 -27.29 15.44
N HIS A 467 16.31 -28.04 15.27
CA HIS A 467 15.29 -27.75 14.24
C HIS A 467 14.18 -26.78 14.72
N TYR A 468 14.07 -26.55 16.02
CA TYR A 468 13.00 -25.72 16.59
C TYR A 468 13.35 -24.25 16.73
N SER A 469 14.60 -23.87 16.48
CA SER A 469 15.09 -22.49 16.62
C SER A 469 15.74 -21.99 15.34
N ASN A 470 15.43 -20.76 14.90
CA ASN A 470 16.04 -20.19 13.69
C ASN A 470 17.49 -19.73 13.91
N ASN A 471 18.13 -19.06 12.94
CA ASN A 471 19.53 -18.59 13.09
C ASN A 471 19.72 -17.60 14.26
N GLN A 472 18.63 -17.01 14.77
CA GLN A 472 18.59 -16.13 15.94
C GLN A 472 18.22 -16.87 17.23
N LYS A 473 18.18 -18.20 17.21
CA LYS A 473 17.66 -19.09 18.26
C LYS A 473 16.23 -18.79 18.71
N GLN A 474 15.42 -18.13 17.87
CA GLN A 474 14.00 -17.95 18.16
C GLN A 474 13.27 -19.27 17.97
N THR A 475 12.67 -19.77 19.05
CA THR A 475 11.96 -21.06 19.09
C THR A 475 10.55 -20.99 18.49
N LEU A 476 9.88 -22.14 18.33
CA LEU A 476 8.47 -22.18 17.93
C LEU A 476 7.56 -21.34 18.83
N LEU A 477 7.84 -21.26 20.14
CA LEU A 477 7.09 -20.42 21.06
C LEU A 477 7.29 -18.93 20.79
N HIS A 478 8.50 -18.48 20.46
CA HIS A 478 8.74 -17.10 20.01
C HIS A 478 7.96 -16.79 18.74
N SER A 479 7.93 -17.74 17.79
CA SER A 479 7.11 -17.65 16.58
C SER A 479 5.60 -17.61 16.89
N ALA A 480 5.12 -18.38 17.86
CA ALA A 480 3.72 -18.42 18.24
C ALA A 480 3.29 -17.13 18.96
N ALA A 481 4.18 -16.57 19.79
CA ALA A 481 4.01 -15.31 20.51
C ALA A 481 3.77 -14.11 19.57
N GLN A 482 4.37 -14.12 18.37
CA GLN A 482 4.13 -13.08 17.35
C GLN A 482 2.90 -13.34 16.46
N SER A 483 2.35 -14.56 16.49
CA SER A 483 1.20 -14.94 15.67
C SER A 483 -0.09 -14.25 16.13
N LYS A 484 -1.09 -14.18 15.26
CA LYS A 484 -2.44 -13.72 15.65
C LYS A 484 -3.28 -14.84 16.29
N THR A 485 -2.80 -16.07 16.27
CA THR A 485 -3.58 -17.28 16.63
C THR A 485 -3.03 -17.88 17.92
N SER A 486 -3.52 -17.42 19.06
CA SER A 486 -3.06 -17.87 20.39
C SER A 486 -3.22 -19.37 20.64
N LYS A 487 -4.20 -20.02 20.00
CA LYS A 487 -4.40 -21.48 20.06
C LYS A 487 -3.15 -22.29 19.68
N ILE A 488 -2.25 -21.72 18.88
CA ILE A 488 -0.99 -22.39 18.53
C ILE A 488 -0.09 -22.52 19.78
N ILE A 489 -0.12 -21.56 20.70
CA ILE A 489 0.60 -21.65 21.97
C ILE A 489 0.08 -22.83 22.78
N GLU A 490 -1.24 -22.98 22.90
CA GLU A 490 -1.87 -24.11 23.58
C GLU A 490 -1.46 -25.45 22.95
N ILE A 491 -1.46 -25.56 21.61
CA ILE A 491 -1.02 -26.77 20.90
C ILE A 491 0.46 -27.08 21.15
N LEU A 492 1.34 -26.08 21.14
CA LEU A 492 2.76 -26.30 21.42
C LEU A 492 2.97 -26.76 22.86
N LEU A 493 2.32 -26.13 23.83
CA LEU A 493 2.48 -26.43 25.26
C LEU A 493 1.90 -27.80 25.68
N GLN A 494 1.14 -28.47 24.82
CA GLN A 494 0.72 -29.86 25.02
C GLN A 494 1.92 -30.84 24.99
N ARG A 495 3.02 -30.48 24.34
CA ARG A 495 4.22 -31.32 24.29
C ARG A 495 5.26 -30.86 25.30
N ASP A 496 5.87 -31.81 26.00
CA ASP A 496 6.83 -31.53 27.07
C ASP A 496 8.05 -30.74 26.58
N GLU A 497 8.47 -30.97 25.33
CA GLU A 497 9.64 -30.31 24.74
C GLU A 497 9.49 -28.79 24.62
N PHE A 498 8.27 -28.27 24.58
CA PHE A 498 7.99 -26.84 24.41
C PHE A 498 7.55 -26.14 25.70
N LYS A 499 7.54 -26.81 26.86
CA LYS A 499 7.03 -26.22 28.11
C LYS A 499 7.93 -25.15 28.73
N ASN A 500 9.17 -25.00 28.29
CA ASN A 500 10.04 -23.95 28.79
C ASN A 500 9.64 -22.58 28.23
N LEU A 501 8.88 -21.81 29.03
CA LEU A 501 8.40 -20.46 28.71
C LEU A 501 9.48 -19.38 28.87
N GLU A 502 10.58 -19.69 29.54
CA GLU A 502 11.65 -18.74 29.86
C GLU A 502 12.84 -18.83 28.90
N ILE A 503 12.66 -19.53 27.78
CA ILE A 503 13.67 -19.62 26.73
C ILE A 503 13.91 -18.23 26.12
N LYS A 504 15.18 -17.86 25.97
CA LYS A 504 15.62 -16.57 25.45
C LYS A 504 16.13 -16.69 24.02
N ASP A 505 15.83 -15.72 23.18
CA ASP A 505 16.48 -15.59 21.86
C ASP A 505 17.95 -15.14 21.99
N ASN A 506 18.73 -15.27 20.93
CA ASN A 506 20.16 -14.92 20.96
C ASN A 506 20.43 -13.43 20.68
N VAL A 507 19.45 -12.68 20.17
CA VAL A 507 19.67 -11.30 19.71
C VAL A 507 19.45 -10.31 20.84
N TYR A 508 18.31 -10.41 21.51
CA TYR A 508 17.90 -9.48 22.56
C TYR A 508 17.65 -10.18 23.90
N GLU A 509 17.93 -11.48 24.01
CA GLU A 509 17.59 -12.30 25.18
C GLU A 509 16.12 -12.20 25.58
N MET A 510 15.23 -12.00 24.62
CA MET A 510 13.81 -11.84 24.86
C MET A 510 13.16 -13.21 25.04
N THR A 511 12.23 -13.31 26.00
CA THR A 511 11.37 -14.50 26.16
C THR A 511 10.14 -14.42 25.23
N PRO A 512 9.42 -15.54 24.99
CA PRO A 512 8.15 -15.52 24.25
C PRO A 512 7.15 -14.49 24.76
N LEU A 513 7.07 -14.26 26.09
CA LEU A 513 6.19 -13.25 26.67
C LEU A 513 6.60 -11.84 26.23
N ILE A 514 7.89 -11.51 26.29
CA ILE A 514 8.39 -10.19 25.86
C ILE A 514 8.13 -10.00 24.36
N PHE A 515 8.32 -11.04 23.53
CA PHE A 515 7.97 -11.00 22.10
C PHE A 515 6.47 -10.75 21.87
N ALA A 516 5.58 -11.41 22.60
CA ALA A 516 4.13 -11.22 22.48
C ALA A 516 3.71 -9.78 22.81
N VAL A 517 4.31 -9.19 23.85
CA VAL A 517 4.07 -7.79 24.23
C VAL A 517 4.60 -6.85 23.15
N GLN A 518 5.84 -7.02 22.69
CA GLN A 518 6.45 -6.17 21.66
C GLN A 518 5.65 -6.19 20.34
N LYS A 519 5.01 -7.32 20.01
CA LYS A 519 4.16 -7.46 18.81
C LYS A 519 2.69 -7.11 19.05
N ASN A 520 2.34 -6.62 20.23
CA ASN A 520 0.98 -6.26 20.66
C ASN A 520 -0.02 -7.41 20.45
N ARG A 521 0.34 -8.63 20.87
CA ARG A 521 -0.49 -9.83 20.72
C ARG A 521 -1.21 -10.16 22.02
N MET A 522 -2.29 -9.41 22.30
CA MET A 522 -3.07 -9.54 23.55
C MET A 522 -3.41 -10.99 23.93
N LYS A 523 -4.01 -11.76 23.01
CA LYS A 523 -4.37 -13.17 23.28
C LYS A 523 -3.17 -14.09 23.48
N ALA A 524 -2.02 -13.77 22.88
CA ALA A 524 -0.79 -14.53 23.10
C ALA A 524 -0.19 -14.22 24.48
N VAL A 525 -0.21 -12.95 24.90
CA VAL A 525 0.16 -12.54 26.26
C VAL A 525 -0.72 -13.24 27.29
N GLU A 526 -2.04 -13.24 27.07
CA GLU A 526 -2.99 -13.94 27.95
C GLU A 526 -2.66 -15.42 28.08
N ALA A 527 -2.50 -16.13 26.96
CA ALA A 527 -2.20 -17.56 26.94
C ALA A 527 -0.88 -17.87 27.65
N LEU A 528 0.18 -17.07 27.42
CA LEU A 528 1.48 -17.29 28.05
C LEU A 528 1.44 -17.07 29.56
N LEU A 529 0.75 -16.02 30.03
CA LEU A 529 0.59 -15.76 31.47
C LEU A 529 -0.24 -16.85 32.15
N GLN A 530 -1.32 -17.32 31.52
CA GLN A 530 -2.14 -18.43 32.03
C GLN A 530 -1.34 -19.73 32.20
N HIS A 531 -0.29 -19.93 31.39
CA HIS A 531 0.59 -21.10 31.47
C HIS A 531 1.82 -20.86 32.36
N GLY A 532 1.89 -19.74 33.08
CA GLY A 532 2.92 -19.48 34.09
C GLY A 532 4.19 -18.80 33.58
N ALA A 533 4.13 -18.09 32.44
CA ALA A 533 5.27 -17.27 32.00
C ALA A 533 5.62 -16.21 33.05
N ASN A 534 6.91 -16.00 33.29
CA ASN A 534 7.38 -15.00 34.25
C ASN A 534 7.05 -13.58 33.75
N VAL A 535 6.04 -12.97 34.39
CA VAL A 535 5.59 -11.60 34.12
C VAL A 535 6.71 -10.55 34.23
N ASN A 536 7.75 -10.85 35.01
CA ASN A 536 8.91 -10.00 35.29
C ASN A 536 10.18 -10.48 34.57
N ALA A 537 10.06 -11.31 33.53
CA ALA A 537 11.18 -11.67 32.68
C ALA A 537 11.88 -10.42 32.12
N VAL A 538 13.17 -10.53 31.85
CA VAL A 538 13.98 -9.40 31.35
C VAL A 538 14.74 -9.77 30.08
N ASP A 539 14.77 -8.83 29.14
CA ASP A 539 15.63 -8.89 27.95
C ASP A 539 17.10 -8.52 28.30
N LYS A 540 17.97 -8.47 27.29
CA LYS A 540 19.39 -8.11 27.41
C LYS A 540 19.61 -6.71 28.00
N ARG A 541 18.67 -5.80 27.80
CA ARG A 541 18.68 -4.41 28.30
C ARG A 541 17.89 -4.29 29.60
N LEU A 542 17.59 -5.39 30.27
CA LEU A 542 16.80 -5.45 31.50
C LEU A 542 15.36 -4.90 31.35
N ASN A 543 14.83 -4.77 30.13
CA ASN A 543 13.45 -4.34 29.91
C ASN A 543 12.49 -5.50 30.24
N THR A 544 11.46 -5.19 31.03
CA THR A 544 10.39 -6.13 31.36
C THR A 544 9.22 -6.05 30.36
N PRO A 545 8.32 -7.05 30.31
CA PRO A 545 7.04 -6.95 29.62
C PRO A 545 6.28 -5.66 29.96
N LEU A 546 6.25 -5.27 31.25
CA LEU A 546 5.56 -4.06 31.70
C LEU A 546 6.21 -2.79 31.13
N TYR A 547 7.54 -2.73 31.11
CA TYR A 547 8.27 -1.61 30.50
C TYR A 547 7.87 -1.43 29.03
N TYR A 548 7.87 -2.50 28.23
CA TYR A 548 7.45 -2.43 26.82
C TYR A 548 6.00 -2.00 26.64
N ALA A 549 5.08 -2.56 27.45
CA ALA A 549 3.66 -2.20 27.38
C ALA A 549 3.45 -0.71 27.68
N THR A 550 4.23 -0.14 28.60
CA THR A 550 4.20 1.30 28.92
C THR A 550 4.86 2.15 27.84
N THR A 551 6.02 1.76 27.31
CA THR A 551 6.73 2.49 26.24
C THR A 551 5.88 2.66 24.99
N TYR A 552 5.09 1.63 24.63
CA TYR A 552 4.23 1.64 23.45
C TYR A 552 2.75 1.95 23.76
N SER A 553 2.42 2.30 25.00
CA SER A 553 1.06 2.62 25.47
C SER A 553 0.02 1.54 25.15
N TYR A 554 0.37 0.26 25.33
CA TYR A 554 -0.52 -0.88 25.13
C TYR A 554 -1.44 -1.11 26.34
N GLY A 555 -2.39 -0.20 26.57
CA GLY A 555 -3.19 -0.14 27.80
C GLY A 555 -3.88 -1.44 28.24
N ILE A 556 -4.34 -2.29 27.31
CA ILE A 556 -4.94 -3.60 27.63
C ILE A 556 -3.86 -4.57 28.15
N ILE A 557 -2.76 -4.73 27.40
CA ILE A 557 -1.63 -5.59 27.80
C ILE A 557 -1.03 -5.10 29.12
N PHE A 558 -0.86 -3.78 29.25
CA PHE A 558 -0.39 -3.13 30.47
C PHE A 558 -1.26 -3.51 31.69
N LYS A 559 -2.59 -3.39 31.58
CA LYS A 559 -3.52 -3.81 32.65
C LYS A 559 -3.41 -5.30 32.96
N MET A 560 -3.30 -6.15 31.93
CA MET A 560 -3.15 -7.59 32.11
C MET A 560 -1.86 -7.95 32.85
N LEU A 561 -0.75 -7.29 32.53
CA LEU A 561 0.54 -7.52 33.19
C LEU A 561 0.47 -7.11 34.68
N LEU A 562 -0.07 -5.94 35.00
CA LEU A 562 -0.24 -5.49 36.38
C LEU A 562 -1.17 -6.42 37.18
N ALA A 563 -2.25 -6.89 36.56
CA ALA A 563 -3.16 -7.86 37.18
C ALA A 563 -2.50 -9.24 37.44
N ASN A 564 -1.40 -9.55 36.74
CA ASN A 564 -0.60 -10.75 36.95
C ASN A 564 0.68 -10.45 37.75
N ASN A 565 0.66 -9.43 38.61
CA ASN A 565 1.73 -9.08 39.55
C ASN A 565 3.06 -8.65 38.87
N ALA A 566 2.97 -7.97 37.72
CA ALA A 566 4.12 -7.27 37.17
C ALA A 566 4.66 -6.23 38.17
N ASN A 567 5.97 -6.20 38.37
CA ASN A 567 6.64 -5.26 39.26
C ASN A 567 6.61 -3.85 38.64
N PRO A 568 5.85 -2.89 39.21
CA PRO A 568 5.77 -1.53 38.67
C PRO A 568 7.08 -0.74 38.84
N ASN A 569 7.98 -1.21 39.70
CA ASN A 569 9.25 -0.59 40.06
C ASN A 569 10.45 -1.25 39.37
N CYS A 570 10.22 -2.04 38.31
CA CYS A 570 11.32 -2.60 37.54
C CYS A 570 12.16 -1.48 36.89
N ILE A 571 13.47 -1.70 36.76
CA ILE A 571 14.39 -0.79 36.08
C ILE A 571 15.07 -1.52 34.92
N ASN A 572 15.27 -0.81 33.82
CA ASN A 572 16.07 -1.33 32.70
C ASN A 572 17.58 -1.02 32.88
N GLU A 573 18.40 -1.35 31.88
CA GLU A 573 19.85 -1.12 31.88
C GLU A 573 20.20 0.38 32.01
N GLU A 574 19.33 1.26 31.53
CA GLU A 574 19.47 2.71 31.69
C GLU A 574 19.01 3.20 33.08
N GLY A 575 18.47 2.31 33.91
CA GLY A 575 17.89 2.63 35.21
C GLY A 575 16.51 3.28 35.11
N LEU A 576 15.80 3.18 33.99
CA LEU A 576 14.47 3.78 33.81
C LEU A 576 13.35 2.86 34.30
N THR A 577 12.40 3.42 35.06
CA THR A 577 11.18 2.73 35.48
C THR A 577 10.04 2.87 34.47
N PRO A 578 9.04 1.97 34.46
CA PRO A 578 7.80 2.16 33.74
C PRO A 578 7.12 3.50 34.08
N LEU A 579 7.18 3.94 35.33
CA LEU A 579 6.57 5.20 35.76
C LEU A 579 7.25 6.42 35.12
N VAL A 580 8.58 6.41 35.05
CA VAL A 580 9.34 7.44 34.32
C VAL A 580 9.04 7.42 32.83
N MET A 581 8.94 6.23 32.22
CA MET A 581 8.56 6.13 30.81
C MET A 581 7.15 6.66 30.55
N ALA A 582 6.18 6.35 31.43
CA ALA A 582 4.82 6.89 31.33
C ALA A 582 4.82 8.42 31.42
N ALA A 583 5.65 9.00 32.29
CA ALA A 583 5.82 10.45 32.38
C ALA A 583 6.48 11.07 31.14
N ILE A 584 7.51 10.44 30.57
CA ILE A 584 8.13 10.89 29.32
C ILE A 584 7.11 10.92 28.17
N ASN A 585 6.21 9.93 28.15
CA ASN A 585 5.15 9.80 27.15
C ASN A 585 3.89 10.63 27.44
N ASN A 586 3.83 11.33 28.59
CA ASN A 586 2.63 12.01 29.11
C ASN A 586 1.38 11.09 29.16
N ASP A 587 1.59 9.82 29.53
CA ASP A 587 0.53 8.80 29.60
C ASP A 587 -0.10 8.76 31.00
N ASP A 588 -1.05 9.68 31.24
CA ASP A 588 -1.80 9.78 32.49
C ASP A 588 -2.48 8.48 32.90
N PHE A 589 -2.94 7.69 31.93
CA PHE A 589 -3.59 6.43 32.21
C PHE A 589 -2.60 5.44 32.84
N SER A 590 -1.43 5.28 32.24
CA SER A 590 -0.38 4.40 32.76
C SER A 590 0.18 4.90 34.08
N ILE A 591 0.36 6.22 34.24
CA ILE A 591 0.82 6.82 35.51
C ILE A 591 -0.15 6.48 36.65
N ASN A 592 -1.44 6.79 36.49
CA ASN A 592 -2.43 6.57 37.54
C ASN A 592 -2.55 5.08 37.92
N HIS A 593 -2.45 4.18 36.94
CA HIS A 593 -2.47 2.75 37.20
C HIS A 593 -1.18 2.24 37.85
N LEU A 594 0.00 2.67 37.40
CA LEU A 594 1.26 2.31 38.03
C LEU A 594 1.27 2.69 39.51
N LEU A 595 0.86 3.93 39.83
CA LEU A 595 0.75 4.41 41.21
C LEU A 595 -0.26 3.59 42.02
N LYS A 596 -1.43 3.28 41.45
CA LYS A 596 -2.42 2.40 42.10
C LYS A 596 -1.86 1.01 42.44
N TYR A 597 -0.95 0.48 41.62
CA TYR A 597 -0.33 -0.83 41.81
C TYR A 597 0.98 -0.77 42.60
N GLY A 598 1.28 0.37 43.26
CA GLY A 598 2.43 0.50 44.17
C GLY A 598 3.73 0.94 43.49
N ALA A 599 3.65 1.65 42.37
CA ALA A 599 4.84 2.31 41.80
C ALA A 599 5.37 3.37 42.77
N ASP A 600 6.66 3.28 43.07
CA ASP A 600 7.38 4.25 43.88
C ASP A 600 7.75 5.46 43.01
N ILE A 601 7.23 6.60 43.42
CA ILE A 601 7.30 7.88 42.73
C ILE A 601 8.69 8.52 42.84
N ASP A 602 9.48 8.15 43.85
CA ASP A 602 10.77 8.76 44.18
C ASP A 602 11.98 7.94 43.73
N ILE A 603 11.76 6.89 42.92
CA ILE A 603 12.84 6.11 42.32
C ILE A 603 13.71 7.02 41.45
N ARG A 604 14.97 7.14 41.83
CA ARG A 604 16.02 7.78 41.04
C ARG A 604 16.33 6.91 39.83
N SER A 605 15.92 7.38 38.67
CA SER A 605 16.02 6.68 37.40
C SER A 605 17.02 7.37 36.48
N GLY A 606 17.59 6.61 35.53
CA GLY A 606 18.52 7.18 34.56
C GLY A 606 19.93 7.43 35.10
N LEU A 607 20.88 7.70 34.20
CA LEU A 607 22.26 8.09 34.53
C LEU A 607 22.35 9.40 35.34
N SER A 608 21.33 10.26 35.24
CA SER A 608 21.25 11.53 35.96
C SER A 608 20.56 11.40 37.33
N GLY A 609 20.05 10.21 37.70
CA GLY A 609 19.36 10.01 38.98
C GLY A 609 18.08 10.85 39.13
N LYS A 610 17.40 11.12 38.01
CA LYS A 610 16.14 11.87 37.94
C LYS A 610 14.97 11.02 38.44
N THR A 611 14.08 11.61 39.24
CA THR A 611 12.77 11.00 39.57
C THR A 611 11.74 11.31 38.50
N VAL A 612 10.57 10.68 38.55
CA VAL A 612 9.46 10.95 37.62
C VAL A 612 9.10 12.45 37.57
N LEU A 613 9.14 13.15 38.72
CA LEU A 613 8.88 14.59 38.77
C LEU A 613 9.87 15.41 37.96
N HIS A 614 11.15 15.03 37.93
CA HIS A 614 12.16 15.75 37.14
C HIS A 614 11.88 15.64 35.64
N TYR A 615 11.46 14.46 35.19
CA TYR A 615 11.06 14.24 33.79
C TYR A 615 9.78 15.01 33.44
N LEU A 616 8.81 15.07 34.35
CA LEU A 616 7.60 15.89 34.17
C LEU A 616 7.92 17.38 34.15
N GLY A 617 8.87 17.85 34.96
CA GLY A 617 9.34 19.24 34.97
C GLY A 617 10.06 19.66 33.68
N GLU A 618 10.66 18.71 32.96
CA GLU A 618 11.25 18.91 31.63
C GLU A 618 10.20 18.86 30.50
N SER A 619 9.04 18.23 30.75
CA SER A 619 7.95 18.08 29.78
C SER A 619 7.31 19.43 29.41
N LYS A 620 6.77 19.50 28.19
CA LYS A 620 6.11 20.67 27.61
C LYS A 620 4.58 20.61 27.74
N GLU A 621 4.05 19.69 28.51
CA GLU A 621 2.60 19.53 28.68
C GLU A 621 2.17 19.82 30.12
N GLU A 622 0.87 19.97 30.35
CA GLU A 622 0.31 20.27 31.66
C GLU A 622 0.65 19.14 32.64
N ILE A 623 1.43 19.46 33.69
CA ILE A 623 1.82 18.48 34.71
C ILE A 623 0.55 17.98 35.40
N ASN A 624 0.34 16.66 35.39
CA ASN A 624 -0.80 16.05 36.04
C ASN A 624 -0.74 16.27 37.56
N PHE A 625 -1.60 17.14 38.09
CA PHE A 625 -1.69 17.50 39.51
C PHE A 625 -1.90 16.29 40.43
N ASN A 626 -2.42 15.17 39.92
CA ASN A 626 -2.60 13.95 40.71
C ASN A 626 -1.27 13.38 41.23
N ILE A 627 -0.16 13.58 40.51
CA ILE A 627 1.18 13.07 40.89
C ILE A 627 1.74 13.87 42.08
N LEU A 628 1.45 15.18 42.13
CA LEU A 628 1.80 16.05 43.27
C LEU A 628 0.95 15.74 44.51
N ASN A 629 -0.31 15.35 44.31
CA ASN A 629 -1.23 14.97 45.38
C ASN A 629 -0.91 13.61 46.01
N ILE A 630 -0.08 12.77 45.37
CA ILE A 630 0.29 11.42 45.84
C ILE A 630 1.57 11.43 46.72
N GLY A 631 2.16 12.61 46.98
CA GLY A 631 3.23 12.78 47.98
C GLY A 631 4.66 12.63 47.45
N ALA A 632 4.89 12.88 46.17
CA ALA A 632 6.22 12.87 45.56
C ALA A 632 7.17 13.92 46.17
N ASP A 633 8.45 13.56 46.40
CA ASP A 633 9.43 14.46 46.98
C ASP A 633 9.96 15.47 45.94
N ILE A 634 9.42 16.69 46.01
CA ILE A 634 9.77 17.79 45.11
C ILE A 634 11.21 18.30 45.34
N ASN A 635 11.78 18.07 46.53
CA ASN A 635 13.12 18.49 46.89
C ASN A 635 14.18 17.44 46.54
N ARG A 636 13.79 16.32 45.95
CA ARG A 636 14.73 15.26 45.55
C ARG A 636 15.73 15.82 44.55
N LEU A 637 17.02 15.54 44.76
CA LEU A 637 18.10 16.02 43.90
C LEU A 637 18.54 14.97 42.90
N THR A 638 18.81 15.38 41.65
CA THR A 638 19.53 14.59 40.65
C THR A 638 21.00 14.36 41.08
N ASN A 639 21.74 13.56 40.29
CA ASN A 639 23.19 13.39 40.45
C ASN A 639 23.95 14.71 40.24
N ASP A 640 23.38 15.65 39.49
CA ASP A 640 23.94 16.99 39.23
C ASP A 640 23.47 18.03 40.27
N ASN A 641 22.89 17.58 41.40
CA ASN A 641 22.31 18.42 42.45
C ASN A 641 21.24 19.40 41.96
N LYS A 642 20.49 19.03 40.91
CA LYS A 642 19.35 19.80 40.44
C LYS A 642 18.05 19.26 41.03
N THR A 643 17.17 20.16 41.43
CA THR A 643 15.78 19.90 41.81
C THR A 643 14.88 19.88 40.57
N VAL A 644 13.62 19.48 40.75
CA VAL A 644 12.59 19.56 39.70
C VAL A 644 12.40 21.02 39.22
N LEU A 645 12.53 22.01 40.11
CA LEU A 645 12.42 23.43 39.77
C LEU A 645 13.48 23.86 38.76
N ASP A 646 14.72 23.41 38.91
CA ASP A 646 15.80 23.79 38.02
C ASP A 646 15.51 23.37 36.57
N PHE A 647 14.88 22.20 36.36
CA PHE A 647 14.45 21.74 35.04
C PHE A 647 13.26 22.53 34.49
N VAL A 648 12.31 22.90 35.36
CA VAL A 648 11.16 23.74 34.99
C VAL A 648 11.63 25.14 34.54
N GLU A 649 12.58 25.74 35.27
CA GLU A 649 13.18 27.04 34.94
C GLU A 649 13.99 26.96 33.63
N GLU A 650 14.83 25.94 33.45
CA GLU A 650 15.61 25.71 32.23
C GLU A 650 14.70 25.50 31.00
N SER A 651 13.62 24.73 31.14
CA SER A 651 12.63 24.50 30.09
C SER A 651 11.94 25.81 29.68
N MET A 652 11.54 26.65 30.66
CA MET A 652 10.95 27.97 30.40
C MET A 652 11.90 28.92 29.69
N ILE A 653 13.17 28.98 30.12
CA ILE A 653 14.19 29.85 29.52
C ILE A 653 14.49 29.42 28.08
N SER A 654 14.62 28.11 27.82
CA SER A 654 14.85 27.58 26.47
C SER A 654 13.68 27.87 25.52
N HIS A 655 12.43 27.78 26.00
CA HIS A 655 11.24 28.08 25.23
C HIS A 655 11.14 29.59 24.94
N CYS A 656 11.42 30.45 25.92
CA CYS A 656 11.49 31.90 25.74
C CYS A 656 12.55 32.32 24.70
N ASN A 657 13.71 31.65 24.68
CA ASN A 657 14.78 31.91 23.73
C ASN A 657 14.48 31.41 22.31
N ARG A 658 13.73 30.30 22.17
CA ARG A 658 13.25 29.80 20.86
C ARG A 658 12.11 30.65 20.31
N CYS A 659 11.20 31.11 21.16
CA CYS A 659 10.17 32.09 20.80
C CYS A 659 10.77 33.43 20.37
N LYS A 660 11.91 33.85 20.94
CA LYS A 660 12.67 35.03 20.47
C LYS A 660 13.18 34.92 19.03
N LYS A 661 13.49 33.71 18.53
CA LYS A 661 13.92 33.51 17.12
C LYS A 661 12.75 33.43 16.12
N ASN A 662 11.55 33.07 16.58
CA ASN A 662 10.34 33.01 15.75
C ASN A 662 9.42 34.23 15.93
N LEU A 663 9.79 35.19 16.78
CA LEU A 663 9.00 36.40 17.07
C LEU A 663 8.91 37.37 15.87
N ASP A 664 9.79 37.23 14.89
CA ASP A 664 9.77 38.08 13.68
C ASP A 664 8.86 37.53 12.56
N SER A 665 8.32 36.31 12.68
CA SER A 665 7.41 35.78 11.66
C SER A 665 6.26 34.96 12.26
N LEU A 666 5.05 35.49 12.06
CA LEU A 666 3.72 34.88 12.22
C LEU A 666 2.96 35.19 13.52
N HIS A 667 1.98 36.07 13.37
CA HIS A 667 0.77 36.13 14.20
C HIS A 667 0.09 34.76 14.24
N PHE A 668 -0.07 34.13 15.41
CA PHE A 668 -1.26 33.33 15.74
C PHE A 668 -1.42 33.08 17.25
N ASP A 669 -2.67 33.21 17.67
CA ASP A 669 -3.44 32.81 18.86
C ASP A 669 -2.84 32.69 20.29
N GLY A 670 -3.48 33.45 21.17
CA GLY A 670 -3.26 33.54 22.62
C GLY A 670 -4.03 32.50 23.45
N GLY A 671 -3.77 31.21 23.22
CA GLY A 671 -4.22 30.12 24.11
C GLY A 671 -3.08 29.54 24.96
N TYR A 672 -1.95 29.26 24.31
CA TYR A 672 -0.91 28.40 24.87
C TYR A 672 -0.03 29.09 25.93
N THR A 673 0.18 30.41 25.88
CA THR A 673 0.98 31.14 26.87
C THR A 673 0.25 31.40 28.19
N ARG A 674 -1.09 31.28 28.24
CA ARG A 674 -1.88 31.53 29.45
C ARG A 674 -1.91 30.31 30.36
N ALA A 675 -2.04 29.10 29.82
CA ALA A 675 -1.95 27.84 30.56
C ALA A 675 -0.53 27.64 31.13
N TYR A 676 0.51 27.90 30.33
CA TYR A 676 1.90 27.83 30.78
C TYR A 676 2.25 28.83 31.89
N ARG A 677 1.80 30.10 31.80
CA ARG A 677 1.99 31.09 32.89
C ARG A 677 1.19 30.76 34.14
N LYS A 678 0.05 30.09 33.99
CA LYS A 678 -0.82 29.67 35.10
C LYS A 678 -0.21 28.44 35.82
N ASN A 679 0.27 27.45 35.08
CA ASN A 679 0.90 26.23 35.63
C ASN A 679 2.32 26.51 36.18
N ALA A 680 3.10 27.40 35.54
CA ALA A 680 4.35 27.93 36.07
C ALA A 680 4.16 28.67 37.40
N ARG A 681 3.16 29.56 37.49
CA ARG A 681 2.87 30.29 38.72
C ARG A 681 2.33 29.38 39.82
N ILE A 682 1.50 28.39 39.50
CA ILE A 682 0.97 27.45 40.50
C ILE A 682 2.09 26.58 41.06
N ILE A 683 2.98 26.04 40.22
CA ILE A 683 4.09 25.17 40.67
C ILE A 683 5.23 25.98 41.33
N ILE A 684 5.61 27.14 40.79
CA ILE A 684 6.61 28.02 41.42
C ILE A 684 6.08 28.60 42.74
N ASN A 685 4.79 28.98 42.84
CA ASN A 685 4.21 29.42 44.10
C ASN A 685 4.02 28.25 45.09
N HIS A 686 3.72 27.04 44.62
CA HIS A 686 3.63 25.84 45.46
C HIS A 686 5.02 25.43 46.02
N ILE A 687 6.09 25.52 45.23
CA ILE A 687 7.44 25.09 45.66
C ILE A 687 8.19 26.17 46.45
N LEU A 688 8.02 27.47 46.15
CA LEU A 688 8.50 28.56 47.01
C LEU A 688 7.79 28.59 48.38
N GLN A 689 6.58 28.02 48.47
CA GLN A 689 5.85 27.83 49.73
C GLN A 689 6.26 26.54 50.47
N LEU A 690 6.72 25.49 49.76
CA LEU A 690 7.20 24.23 50.36
C LEU A 690 8.67 24.28 50.81
N GLN A 691 9.56 25.04 50.13
CA GLN A 691 10.94 25.25 50.59
C GLN A 691 11.02 26.06 51.91
N ALA A 692 9.98 26.78 52.28
CA ALA A 692 9.93 27.57 53.51
C ALA A 692 9.41 26.80 54.73
N LEU A 693 8.81 25.61 54.56
CA LEU A 693 8.02 24.94 55.61
C LEU A 693 7.98 23.40 55.43
N ASP A 694 8.75 22.66 56.22
CA ASP A 694 8.60 21.20 56.39
C ASP A 694 7.22 20.80 56.99
N SER A 695 6.17 20.72 56.16
CA SER A 695 4.93 19.87 56.25
C SER A 695 3.53 20.52 56.12
N PHE A 696 2.72 19.85 55.28
CA PHE A 696 1.24 19.69 55.09
C PHE A 696 0.25 20.88 55.21
N VAL A 697 -0.51 21.11 54.13
CA VAL A 697 -1.64 22.06 54.03
C VAL A 697 -2.90 21.34 53.53
N CYS A 698 -4.05 21.56 54.19
CA CYS A 698 -5.39 21.08 53.81
C CYS A 698 -6.22 22.13 53.05
N ASP A 699 -7.27 21.68 52.36
CA ASP A 699 -8.08 22.41 51.36
C ASP A 699 -8.70 23.75 51.81
N GLU A 700 -8.91 23.97 53.10
CA GLU A 700 -9.49 25.22 53.63
C GLU A 700 -8.54 26.42 53.53
N ASN A 701 -7.24 26.19 53.37
CA ASN A 701 -6.25 27.25 53.18
C ASN A 701 -6.37 27.91 51.79
N ILE A 702 -6.97 27.19 50.83
CA ILE A 702 -7.27 27.69 49.47
C ILE A 702 -8.43 28.70 49.53
N TYR A 703 -9.39 28.51 50.45
CA TYR A 703 -10.58 29.36 50.58
C TYR A 703 -10.28 30.73 51.24
N ALA A 704 -9.33 30.77 52.18
CA ALA A 704 -8.92 32.01 52.86
C ALA A 704 -8.11 32.96 51.95
N ILE A 705 -7.35 32.42 51.00
CA ILE A 705 -6.58 33.20 50.01
C ILE A 705 -7.52 33.81 48.95
N TYR A 706 -8.57 33.08 48.57
CA TYR A 706 -9.60 33.57 47.64
C TYR A 706 -10.30 34.84 48.16
N ASN A 707 -10.46 34.98 49.48
CA ASN A 707 -11.09 36.16 50.11
C ASN A 707 -10.11 37.31 50.42
N TYR A 708 -8.82 37.18 50.10
CA TYR A 708 -7.80 38.21 50.37
C TYR A 708 -7.72 39.28 49.28
N GLU A 709 -8.24 39.03 48.07
CA GLU A 709 -8.31 40.02 46.98
C GLU A 709 -9.27 41.19 47.29
N ASP A 710 -10.30 40.97 48.11
CA ASP A 710 -11.41 41.93 48.25
C ASP A 710 -11.32 42.92 49.43
N LYS A 711 -10.48 42.68 50.46
CA LYS A 711 -10.61 43.45 51.73
C LYS A 711 -9.56 44.53 51.99
N TYR A 712 -8.42 44.53 51.31
CA TYR A 712 -7.42 45.60 51.45
C TYR A 712 -6.80 45.93 50.10
N GLY A 713 -7.31 46.99 49.46
CA GLY A 713 -6.80 47.60 48.22
C GLY A 713 -5.40 48.23 48.35
N TRP A 714 -4.49 47.58 49.06
CA TRP A 714 -3.16 48.09 49.37
C TRP A 714 -2.16 47.84 48.23
N ILE A 715 -2.40 46.81 47.40
CA ILE A 715 -1.56 46.51 46.23
C ILE A 715 -1.87 47.46 45.06
N ASP A 716 -3.14 47.87 44.89
CA ASP A 716 -3.52 48.78 43.80
C ASP A 716 -3.06 50.24 44.05
N TYR A 717 -2.83 50.64 45.32
CA TYR A 717 -2.40 52.00 45.68
C TYR A 717 -0.90 52.27 45.42
N LYS A 718 -0.02 51.27 45.58
CA LYS A 718 1.42 51.44 45.31
C LYS A 718 1.82 51.12 43.86
N VAL A 719 1.12 50.18 43.20
CA VAL A 719 1.42 49.81 41.82
C VAL A 719 1.00 50.90 40.83
N LYS A 720 -0.04 51.70 41.13
CA LYS A 720 -0.43 52.84 40.28
C LYS A 720 0.47 54.07 40.40
N ASN A 721 1.24 54.22 41.48
CA ASN A 721 1.98 55.46 41.73
C ASN A 721 3.50 55.38 41.57
N GLU A 722 4.14 54.21 41.58
CA GLU A 722 5.56 54.14 41.23
C GLU A 722 5.88 52.90 40.38
N GLY A 723 5.91 53.11 39.07
CA GLY A 723 6.42 52.15 38.10
C GLY A 723 7.93 51.98 38.25
N LYS A 724 8.37 51.10 39.16
CA LYS A 724 9.71 50.52 39.13
C LYS A 724 9.69 49.06 39.58
N LYS A 725 10.58 48.28 38.97
CA LYS A 725 10.94 46.88 39.23
C LYS A 725 11.36 46.58 40.69
N THR A 726 11.34 47.58 41.58
CA THR A 726 11.77 47.55 42.99
C THR A 726 10.72 47.02 43.97
N SER A 727 9.45 46.85 43.55
CA SER A 727 8.36 46.46 44.48
C SER A 727 8.40 45.00 44.97
N ILE A 728 8.95 44.05 44.21
CA ILE A 728 8.96 42.62 44.60
C ILE A 728 10.10 42.34 45.58
N ASP A 729 11.29 42.89 45.34
CA ASP A 729 12.43 42.72 46.25
C ASP A 729 12.22 43.43 47.59
N GLU A 730 11.53 44.57 47.59
CA GLU A 730 11.12 45.25 48.83
C GLU A 730 10.07 44.46 49.61
N MET A 731 9.05 43.89 48.94
CA MET A 731 8.07 43.02 49.59
C MET A 731 8.71 41.73 50.10
N LYS A 732 9.63 41.12 49.34
CA LYS A 732 10.42 39.96 49.77
C LYS A 732 11.23 40.28 51.02
N LYS A 733 11.90 41.44 51.06
CA LYS A 733 12.67 41.91 52.22
C LYS A 733 11.78 42.20 53.44
N MET A 734 10.58 42.76 53.25
CA MET A 734 9.61 42.96 54.33
C MET A 734 9.10 41.62 54.90
N CYS A 735 8.78 40.64 54.04
CA CYS A 735 8.41 39.29 54.44
C CYS A 735 9.55 38.56 55.19
N GLU A 736 10.79 38.66 54.69
CA GLU A 736 11.98 38.10 55.34
C GLU A 736 12.23 38.71 56.72
N THR A 737 12.07 40.04 56.85
CA THR A 737 12.23 40.77 58.12
C THR A 737 11.16 40.34 59.14
N GLU A 738 9.91 40.17 58.71
CA GLU A 738 8.83 39.76 59.62
C GLU A 738 8.96 38.30 60.06
N VAL A 739 9.46 37.42 59.18
CA VAL A 739 9.78 36.02 59.52
C VAL A 739 10.96 35.90 60.49
N GLU A 740 12.03 36.68 60.29
CA GLU A 740 13.13 36.79 61.24
C GLU A 740 12.65 37.29 62.62
N LEU A 741 11.76 38.28 62.63
CA LEU A 741 11.16 38.80 63.86
C LEU A 741 10.27 37.73 64.54
N MET A 742 9.52 36.94 63.79
CA MET A 742 8.73 35.82 64.33
C MET A 742 9.58 34.69 64.88
N LYS A 743 10.76 34.44 64.30
CA LYS A 743 11.73 33.44 64.79
C LYS A 743 12.35 33.85 66.13
N THR A 744 12.56 35.16 66.32
CA THR A 744 13.20 35.74 67.51
C THR A 744 12.20 36.19 68.59
N THR A 745 10.90 36.26 68.28
CA THR A 745 9.84 36.56 69.25
C THR A 745 9.33 35.29 69.91
N PHE A 746 9.63 35.11 71.19
CA PHE A 746 9.22 33.95 72.00
C PHE A 746 8.07 34.28 72.95
N PHE A 747 7.22 33.28 73.24
CA PHE A 747 6.19 33.40 74.29
C PHE A 747 6.87 33.34 75.67
N VAL A 748 6.42 34.18 76.61
CA VAL A 748 7.10 34.41 77.90
C VAL A 748 7.25 33.09 78.68
N ASN A 749 8.46 32.84 79.19
CA ASN A 749 8.86 31.62 79.90
C ASN A 749 8.73 30.32 79.06
N THR A 750 8.82 30.41 77.74
CA THR A 750 8.88 29.23 76.86
C THR A 750 9.93 29.38 75.74
N ASN A 751 10.44 28.25 75.25
CA ASN A 751 11.31 28.21 74.05
C ASN A 751 10.50 28.15 72.74
N VAL A 752 9.20 28.48 72.78
CA VAL A 752 8.33 28.45 71.61
C VAL A 752 8.28 29.85 71.01
N SER A 753 8.74 30.00 69.77
CA SER A 753 8.61 31.25 69.02
C SER A 753 7.29 31.35 68.27
N VAL A 754 6.87 32.56 67.91
CA VAL A 754 5.67 32.77 67.08
C VAL A 754 5.76 32.01 65.75
N TYR A 755 6.97 31.90 65.19
CA TYR A 755 7.26 31.09 64.00
C TYR A 755 6.94 29.59 64.17
N HIS A 756 7.06 29.03 65.39
CA HIS A 756 6.72 27.62 65.64
C HIS A 756 5.23 27.31 65.45
N ILE A 757 4.34 28.30 65.65
CA ILE A 757 2.89 28.13 65.48
C ILE A 757 2.52 28.02 64.00
N LEU A 758 3.24 28.73 63.13
CA LEU A 758 3.02 28.70 61.68
C LEU A 758 3.55 27.42 61.03
N THR A 759 4.68 26.92 61.52
CA THR A 759 5.49 25.92 60.80
C THR A 759 5.23 24.49 61.22
N LYS A 760 4.72 24.24 62.43
CA LYS A 760 4.47 22.89 62.92
C LYS A 760 3.05 22.43 62.60
N CYS A 761 2.89 21.12 62.47
CA CYS A 761 1.58 20.52 62.19
C CYS A 761 0.62 20.79 63.37
N PRO A 762 -0.69 21.00 63.11
CA PRO A 762 -1.66 21.40 64.15
C PRO A 762 -1.72 20.41 65.31
N HIS A 763 -1.55 19.12 65.02
CA HIS A 763 -1.50 18.06 66.02
C HIS A 763 -0.34 18.23 67.03
N ARG A 764 0.86 18.60 66.58
CA ARG A 764 2.02 18.79 67.48
C ARG A 764 1.90 20.07 68.31
N ILE A 765 1.25 21.10 67.77
CA ILE A 765 0.99 22.35 68.47
C ILE A 765 -0.08 22.13 69.55
N ALA A 766 -1.21 21.50 69.20
CA ALA A 766 -2.28 21.18 70.14
C ALA A 766 -1.79 20.30 71.32
N ASN A 767 -1.00 19.26 71.04
CA ASN A 767 -0.59 18.28 72.05
C ASN A 767 0.59 18.73 72.95
N ASN A 768 1.49 19.60 72.47
CA ASN A 768 2.70 20.00 73.21
C ASN A 768 2.80 21.49 73.55
N VAL A 769 2.22 22.37 72.71
CA VAL A 769 2.37 23.83 72.86
C VAL A 769 1.15 24.42 73.56
N PHE A 770 -0.07 24.03 73.17
CA PHE A 770 -1.31 24.58 73.71
C PHE A 770 -1.75 23.94 75.05
N LYS A 771 -1.00 22.96 75.57
CA LYS A 771 -1.12 22.50 76.97
C LYS A 771 -0.55 23.51 77.98
N ASN A 772 0.29 24.45 77.54
CA ASN A 772 0.84 25.50 78.39
C ASN A 772 -0.13 26.69 78.48
N GLU A 773 -0.79 26.86 79.64
CA GLU A 773 -1.80 27.92 79.85
C GLU A 773 -1.26 29.34 79.64
N ASN A 774 0.03 29.58 79.85
CA ASN A 774 0.64 30.90 79.65
C ASN A 774 0.77 31.27 78.17
N VAL A 775 1.05 30.29 77.30
CA VAL A 775 1.08 30.48 75.83
C VAL A 775 -0.33 30.78 75.32
N MET A 776 -1.33 30.07 75.86
CA MET A 776 -2.75 30.27 75.51
C MET A 776 -3.26 31.67 75.88
N LYS A 777 -2.93 32.18 77.07
CA LYS A 777 -3.29 33.55 77.47
C LYS A 777 -2.65 34.63 76.60
N GLN A 778 -1.44 34.38 76.09
CA GLN A 778 -0.75 35.31 75.19
C GLN A 778 -1.31 35.28 73.76
N LEU A 779 -1.79 34.13 73.29
CA LEU A 779 -2.43 33.99 71.98
C LEU A 779 -3.85 34.58 71.95
N GLN A 780 -4.52 34.66 73.10
CA GLN A 780 -5.84 35.30 73.26
C GLN A 780 -5.79 36.83 73.38
N THR A 781 -4.59 37.43 73.44
CA THR A 781 -4.44 38.90 73.40
C THR A 781 -4.10 39.35 71.96
N PRO A 782 -4.55 40.53 71.49
CA PRO A 782 -4.35 41.00 70.09
C PRO A 782 -2.89 41.22 69.66
N VAL A 783 -1.94 40.99 70.58
CA VAL A 783 -0.54 41.42 70.48
C VAL A 783 0.21 40.73 69.33
N CYS A 784 -0.11 39.48 68.97
CA CYS A 784 0.54 38.79 67.85
C CYS A 784 0.06 39.29 66.48
N ILE A 785 -1.19 39.74 66.39
CA ILE A 785 -1.83 40.18 65.14
C ILE A 785 -1.34 41.57 64.75
N GLU A 786 -1.19 42.47 65.73
CA GLU A 786 -0.66 43.83 65.51
C GLU A 786 0.85 43.84 65.23
N LYS A 787 1.59 42.86 65.75
CA LYS A 787 3.06 42.80 65.63
C LYS A 787 3.55 42.14 64.33
N PHE A 788 2.70 41.34 63.68
CA PHE A 788 2.99 40.62 62.44
C PHE A 788 1.89 40.84 61.40
N PRO A 789 1.78 42.07 60.84
CA PRO A 789 0.67 42.45 59.99
C PRO A 789 0.60 41.67 58.66
N ILE A 790 1.74 41.23 58.10
CA ILE A 790 1.79 40.48 56.83
C ILE A 790 1.24 39.07 57.03
N TYR A 791 1.52 38.44 58.17
CA TYR A 791 1.12 37.05 58.46
C TYR A 791 -0.05 36.93 59.46
N SER A 792 -0.63 38.05 59.87
CA SER A 792 -1.70 38.18 60.89
C SER A 792 -2.86 37.20 60.70
N ARG A 793 -3.50 37.17 59.52
CA ARG A 793 -4.62 36.26 59.24
C ARG A 793 -4.22 34.78 59.16
N LEU A 794 -3.00 34.50 58.71
CA LEU A 794 -2.48 33.13 58.65
C LEU A 794 -2.25 32.60 60.08
N LEU A 795 -1.73 33.46 60.96
CA LEU A 795 -1.60 33.19 62.39
C LEU A 795 -2.97 32.97 63.04
N GLU A 796 -3.94 33.85 62.80
CA GLU A 796 -5.32 33.71 63.31
C GLU A 796 -5.94 32.37 62.91
N GLY A 797 -6.00 32.07 61.62
CA GLY A 797 -6.62 30.82 61.14
C GLY A 797 -5.87 29.57 61.61
N ARG A 798 -4.55 29.66 61.81
CA ARG A 798 -3.76 28.54 62.34
C ARG A 798 -4.00 28.34 63.84
N ILE A 799 -4.11 29.42 64.60
CA ILE A 799 -4.45 29.38 66.03
C ILE A 799 -5.84 28.77 66.19
N GLU A 800 -6.85 29.22 65.44
CA GLU A 800 -8.21 28.67 65.48
C GLU A 800 -8.24 27.16 65.21
N LYS A 801 -7.59 26.70 64.13
CA LYS A 801 -7.52 25.25 63.81
C LYS A 801 -6.79 24.42 64.86
N CYS A 802 -5.76 24.98 65.50
CA CYS A 802 -5.03 24.29 66.56
C CYS A 802 -5.82 24.25 67.87
N LEU A 803 -6.59 25.29 68.18
CA LEU A 803 -7.52 25.34 69.31
C LEU A 803 -8.63 24.31 69.12
N GLU A 804 -9.25 24.29 67.93
CA GLU A 804 -10.26 23.30 67.55
C GLU A 804 -9.70 21.87 67.66
N ARG A 805 -8.48 21.63 67.17
CA ARG A 805 -7.87 20.30 67.28
C ARG A 805 -7.57 19.90 68.72
N LYS A 806 -7.19 20.86 69.58
CA LYS A 806 -7.01 20.61 71.02
C LYS A 806 -8.33 20.26 71.68
N GLU A 807 -9.39 21.02 71.41
CA GLU A 807 -10.74 20.76 71.93
C GLU A 807 -11.26 19.38 71.50
N ILE A 808 -10.99 18.96 70.26
CA ILE A 808 -11.31 17.61 69.80
C ILE A 808 -10.51 16.58 70.62
N LEU A 809 -9.19 16.74 70.75
CA LEU A 809 -8.31 15.78 71.44
C LEU A 809 -8.55 15.67 72.95
N ASP A 810 -9.00 16.74 73.61
CA ASP A 810 -9.29 16.77 75.05
C ASP A 810 -10.62 16.06 75.42
N GLN A 811 -11.44 15.60 74.46
CA GLN A 811 -12.74 14.92 74.68
C GLN A 811 -12.64 13.43 75.08
N ASP A 812 -11.65 13.00 75.87
CA ASP A 812 -11.42 11.60 76.29
C ASP A 812 -11.37 10.59 75.12
N ILE A 813 -10.67 10.99 74.04
CA ILE A 813 -10.50 10.21 72.81
C ILE A 813 -9.68 8.93 73.02
N ASP A 814 -8.71 8.94 73.93
CA ASP A 814 -7.80 7.81 74.16
C ASP A 814 -8.55 6.52 74.55
N TYR A 815 -9.66 6.62 75.29
CA TYR A 815 -10.44 5.44 75.70
C TYR A 815 -11.31 4.87 74.57
N SER A 816 -11.82 5.73 73.68
CA SER A 816 -12.71 5.33 72.57
C SER A 816 -11.93 4.70 71.41
N PHE A 817 -10.72 5.20 71.13
CA PHE A 817 -9.87 4.69 70.06
C PHE A 817 -9.14 3.40 70.43
N HIS A 818 -8.78 3.21 71.71
CA HIS A 818 -8.19 1.96 72.17
C HIS A 818 -9.12 0.76 72.02
N ASN A 819 -10.44 0.97 72.13
CA ASN A 819 -11.43 -0.09 71.94
C ASN A 819 -11.60 -0.47 70.46
N VAL A 820 -11.58 0.51 69.55
CA VAL A 820 -11.74 0.28 68.10
C VAL A 820 -10.47 -0.28 67.46
N PHE A 821 -9.29 0.15 67.92
CA PHE A 821 -7.99 -0.27 67.41
C PHE A 821 -7.19 -1.10 68.43
N SER A 822 -7.88 -1.94 69.22
CA SER A 822 -7.28 -2.72 70.31
C SER A 822 -6.10 -3.64 69.91
N SER A 823 -5.95 -3.92 68.61
CA SER A 823 -4.86 -4.70 68.03
C SER A 823 -3.60 -3.89 67.67
N LEU A 824 -3.65 -2.55 67.70
CA LEU A 824 -2.53 -1.69 67.36
C LEU A 824 -1.85 -1.14 68.63
N PRO A 825 -0.50 -1.07 68.66
CA PRO A 825 0.21 -0.41 69.76
C PRO A 825 -0.24 1.06 69.91
N PRO A 826 -0.31 1.61 71.14
CA PRO A 826 -0.73 3.00 71.38
C PRO A 826 0.07 4.02 70.54
N VAL A 827 1.36 3.73 70.30
CA VAL A 827 2.25 4.56 69.48
C VAL A 827 1.82 4.59 68.01
N CYS A 828 1.32 3.47 67.48
CA CYS A 828 0.81 3.40 66.11
C CYS A 828 -0.52 4.16 65.97
N ILE A 829 -1.39 4.07 66.97
CA ILE A 829 -2.64 4.85 67.01
C ILE A 829 -2.32 6.35 67.04
N GLN A 830 -1.33 6.77 67.84
CA GLN A 830 -0.87 8.16 67.87
C GLN A 830 -0.28 8.64 66.53
N GLU A 831 0.44 7.79 65.79
CA GLU A 831 0.91 8.13 64.44
C GLU A 831 -0.23 8.16 63.42
N ILE A 832 -1.25 7.32 63.53
CA ILE A 832 -2.43 7.39 62.65
C ILE A 832 -3.20 8.70 62.88
N LEU A 833 -3.44 9.06 64.15
CA LEU A 833 -4.10 10.32 64.54
C LEU A 833 -3.34 11.57 64.08
N ARG A 834 -2.02 11.46 63.81
CA ARG A 834 -1.18 12.53 63.26
C ARG A 834 -1.54 12.88 61.81
N PHE A 835 -1.99 11.92 61.00
CA PHE A 835 -2.24 12.10 59.56
C PHE A 835 -3.68 12.54 59.24
N LEU A 836 -4.62 12.40 60.19
CA LEU A 836 -6.04 12.73 59.97
C LEU A 836 -6.31 14.24 60.05
N SER A 837 -7.19 14.78 59.21
CA SER A 837 -7.64 16.18 59.34
C SER A 837 -8.57 16.38 60.54
N ASN A 838 -8.87 17.64 60.93
CA ASN A 838 -9.84 17.90 62.01
C ASN A 838 -11.24 17.38 61.64
N TYR A 839 -11.60 17.45 60.35
CA TYR A 839 -12.85 16.90 59.83
C TYR A 839 -12.85 15.37 59.93
N ASP A 840 -11.79 14.71 59.47
CA ASP A 840 -11.68 13.24 59.52
C ASP A 840 -11.67 12.74 60.95
N LEU A 841 -11.05 13.46 61.88
CA LEU A 841 -11.11 13.14 63.30
C LEU A 841 -12.53 13.24 63.85
N LYS A 842 -13.29 14.30 63.54
CA LYS A 842 -14.69 14.43 63.95
C LYS A 842 -15.56 13.32 63.38
N VAL A 843 -15.36 12.98 62.10
CA VAL A 843 -16.04 11.86 61.44
C VAL A 843 -15.69 10.55 62.15
N LEU A 844 -14.41 10.29 62.40
CA LEU A 844 -13.94 9.08 63.08
C LEU A 844 -14.47 8.98 64.52
N ILE A 845 -14.48 10.08 65.27
CA ILE A 845 -15.08 10.16 66.61
C ILE A 845 -16.59 9.88 66.56
N SER A 846 -17.32 10.46 65.61
CA SER A 846 -18.76 10.19 65.46
C SER A 846 -19.06 8.73 65.10
N VAL A 847 -18.16 8.09 64.34
CA VAL A 847 -18.23 6.66 64.02
C VAL A 847 -17.93 5.81 65.26
N CYS A 848 -16.93 6.20 66.07
CA CYS A 848 -16.56 5.51 67.31
C CYS A 848 -17.58 5.70 68.46
N GLN A 849 -18.31 6.83 68.49
CA GLN A 849 -19.34 7.14 69.50
C GLN A 849 -20.74 6.61 69.11
N SER A 850 -20.90 6.02 67.93
CA SER A 850 -22.13 5.33 67.54
C SER A 850 -22.25 4.01 68.32
N PRO A 851 -23.41 3.67 68.95
CA PRO A 851 -23.50 2.51 69.82
C PRO A 851 -23.14 1.21 69.08
N MET A 852 -22.10 0.52 69.55
CA MET A 852 -21.90 -0.89 69.26
C MET A 852 -22.96 -1.68 70.03
N ASP A 853 -24.13 -1.89 69.43
CA ASP A 853 -25.07 -2.90 69.92
C ASP A 853 -24.49 -4.28 69.62
N CYS A 854 -23.68 -4.79 70.54
CA CYS A 854 -23.22 -6.16 70.60
C CYS A 854 -23.31 -6.66 72.04
N GLN A 855 -24.54 -6.75 72.56
CA GLN A 855 -24.91 -7.72 73.60
C GLN A 855 -26.34 -8.18 73.32
N ASP A 856 -26.50 -9.32 72.64
CA ASP A 856 -27.16 -10.48 73.26
C ASP A 856 -27.48 -11.60 72.26
N SER A 857 -27.29 -12.81 72.79
CA SER A 857 -28.01 -14.05 72.49
C SER A 857 -27.67 -14.83 71.22
N GLN A 858 -27.01 -15.95 71.47
CA GLN A 858 -27.34 -17.25 70.90
C GLN A 858 -28.79 -17.35 70.40
N SER A 859 -29.00 -17.45 69.09
CA SER A 859 -30.08 -18.30 68.53
C SER A 859 -29.86 -18.53 67.04
N ASN A 860 -29.93 -19.81 66.66
CA ASN A 860 -30.03 -20.27 65.29
C ASN A 860 -31.33 -19.71 64.67
N THR A 861 -31.22 -18.81 63.70
CA THR A 861 -32.14 -18.72 62.55
C THR A 861 -31.55 -17.81 61.48
N GLU A 862 -31.79 -18.16 60.22
CA GLU A 862 -31.29 -17.56 58.98
C GLU A 862 -31.33 -16.01 58.98
N VAL A 863 -30.18 -15.40 58.69
CA VAL A 863 -30.03 -13.95 58.50
C VAL A 863 -30.08 -13.64 56.99
N PRO A 864 -30.80 -12.60 56.53
CA PRO A 864 -30.86 -12.22 55.12
C PRO A 864 -29.49 -11.72 54.62
N ILE A 865 -29.18 -12.04 53.36
CA ILE A 865 -27.92 -11.75 52.65
C ILE A 865 -27.52 -10.25 52.66
N ASP A 866 -28.45 -9.33 52.97
CA ASP A 866 -28.18 -7.89 53.04
C ASP A 866 -27.43 -7.43 54.31
N ALA A 867 -27.47 -8.18 55.42
CA ALA A 867 -26.79 -7.77 56.66
C ALA A 867 -25.27 -8.08 56.65
N ALA A 868 -24.86 -9.15 55.97
CA ALA A 868 -23.44 -9.50 55.79
C ALA A 868 -22.72 -8.50 54.88
N ALA A 869 -23.43 -7.96 53.88
CA ALA A 869 -22.91 -6.89 53.01
C ALA A 869 -22.66 -5.59 53.78
N SER A 870 -23.51 -5.24 54.76
CA SER A 870 -23.32 -4.09 55.65
C SER A 870 -22.11 -4.26 56.58
N HIS A 871 -21.87 -5.47 57.07
CA HIS A 871 -20.75 -5.76 57.98
C HIS A 871 -19.39 -5.76 57.27
N VAL A 872 -19.33 -6.25 56.03
CA VAL A 872 -18.13 -6.20 55.18
C VAL A 872 -17.90 -4.78 54.65
N ALA A 873 -18.95 -4.05 54.26
CA ALA A 873 -18.83 -2.67 53.77
C ALA A 873 -18.40 -1.68 54.87
N LYS A 874 -18.76 -1.93 56.14
CA LYS A 874 -18.28 -1.12 57.27
C LYS A 874 -16.85 -1.46 57.69
N LYS A 875 -16.43 -2.73 57.54
CA LYS A 875 -15.03 -3.14 57.79
C LYS A 875 -14.09 -2.65 56.68
N GLN A 876 -14.52 -2.67 55.41
CA GLN A 876 -13.80 -2.09 54.26
C GLN A 876 -13.74 -0.56 54.24
N LYS A 877 -14.52 0.12 55.08
CA LYS A 877 -14.42 1.58 55.26
C LYS A 877 -13.47 1.98 56.40
N CYS A 878 -13.04 1.02 57.22
CA CYS A 878 -12.25 1.23 58.42
C CYS A 878 -10.83 0.66 58.30
N GLU A 879 -10.66 -0.47 57.59
CA GLU A 879 -9.40 -0.85 56.92
C GLU A 879 -9.15 0.04 55.70
#